data_AF-A0A135SSB3-F1
#
_entry.id   AF-A0A135SSB3-F1
#
_cell.length_a   1.000
_cell.length_b   1.000
_cell.length_c   1.000
_cell.angle_alpha   90.00
_cell.angle_beta   90.00
_cell.angle_gamma   90.00
#
_symmetry.space_group_name_H-M   'P 1'
#
loop_
_entity.id
_entity.type
_entity.pdbx_description
1 polymer ?
#
loop_
_entity_poly.entity_id
_entity_poly.type
_entity_poly.pdbx_seq_one_letter_code
_entity_poly.pdbx_strand_id
1 'polypeptide(L)'
;MVLSTIDEIPIEFDKKQYNEPTTVDVKSESIQYADEPVQLEWTEEEEQVIKRKLDWHTVPLVTTLYLLCFLDRANIGNARIQGMAKDINLEGYRFNWALSIFYIIYLLVEVPSNIILKRVGPRFYLPFLVVGFGLVSLCTAFVRSYEGLIVARAFLGIFEGGAMPGFSFFLSSFYKREELLFRLGIFISAASLAGAFGGLLATGLSRIPEWGFDSAPIHTWRNIFFFEGFVTMLFGGFAPLWMPTTPATAYFLDERQRAIAAERLQRQHKADVDQKVSLSDVKRAVFCIHNYTCAFGFFLINITVQGISVFMPTILADLGWTATRAQLYSVPPYVVAAITAIIIAWFSDRTRQRGIYLAVFSMIAVIGFAILRFATEANIRYMGVFFVTAGAFPGGPGFLSWAMNNSAGPSVRAVTSAYVVSIGTMGGIVATWTYTFKDAPKYFTGHTINLVGQSLTQELLEREITAWMDGQKLNRVNLVTGTRHSATYTMRLLNTRTKELRVFTHSRIPYAILSHTWGSEEVTLQDLLAVNASSLKGYKKLIGACNQALSDGFDYIWIDTCCIDKTSSSELTKAINSMWVWYQNSRVCYAYLEDVPEEDVDVLGGYSKTFMNSRWFTRGWTLQELIAPSTVIFYSDDWYEIGTRDQMREPLGKITGIDHKFFEYGILGRYSIAQRMSWAAKRKTTRVEDQAYCLLGLFGVSMPLLYGEGEMAFIRLQEEIMRRTDDQSIFAWLLPGHSDRTSRNTGFLARSPSCFDQSGSVTRIDADHRVAPYSFTNRGIQIEMPILDPSSSKYGFSFIPGDNNEQIGSAAGISFTFSPTSTIAILNCNKAGRQIGLYLERKSDLEPFYRCSHKLGFVSVPDDWVKQAKLETILVRADDPEDMESLWGKDSDAQHIVVELPQEQDHGYCDVKASPPDRWASSGPWSHSIMLSYDVETSGKEEVPYLHVQNAETENGFCLFFKFKAPGPHNACLLMDVAAGETPTIPQSSSFIVAGPLAESRLEGEGKLGKVTAELNSSRFAKVWKITMEKSQTTLDALV
;
A
#
# COMPACT_ATOMS: atom_id res chain seq x y z
N MET A 1 10.48 -39.21 -4.53
CA MET A 1 10.25 -40.05 -5.73
C MET A 1 8.76 -40.05 -6.07
N VAL A 2 8.19 -38.88 -6.34
CA VAL A 2 6.79 -38.68 -6.79
C VAL A 2 6.76 -37.44 -7.70
N LEU A 3 7.56 -37.44 -8.77
CA LEU A 3 7.61 -36.36 -9.77
C LEU A 3 7.82 -36.94 -11.18
N SER A 4 7.17 -38.05 -11.50
CA SER A 4 7.31 -38.70 -12.81
C SER A 4 6.06 -39.46 -13.23
N THR A 5 4.91 -38.79 -13.29
CA THR A 5 3.72 -39.22 -14.06
C THR A 5 2.70 -38.10 -14.09
N ILE A 6 2.92 -37.08 -14.91
CA ILE A 6 1.85 -36.29 -15.54
C ILE A 6 2.36 -35.96 -16.95
N ASP A 7 2.31 -36.95 -17.83
CA ASP A 7 2.31 -36.71 -19.27
C ASP A 7 0.85 -36.71 -19.74
N GLU A 8 0.52 -35.66 -20.47
CA GLU A 8 -0.53 -35.51 -21.49
C GLU A 8 -1.86 -36.28 -21.29
N ILE A 9 -2.88 -35.55 -20.81
CA ILE A 9 -4.29 -35.88 -21.05
C ILE A 9 -4.84 -34.79 -21.98
N PRO A 10 -5.40 -35.12 -23.16
CA PRO A 10 -6.01 -34.14 -24.05
C PRO A 10 -7.30 -33.61 -23.41
N ILE A 11 -7.42 -32.28 -23.29
CA ILE A 11 -8.63 -31.64 -22.81
C ILE A 11 -9.55 -31.40 -24.02
N GLU A 12 -10.52 -32.27 -24.21
CA GLU A 12 -11.68 -32.04 -25.07
C GLU A 12 -12.77 -31.36 -24.21
N PHE A 13 -13.12 -30.11 -24.53
CA PHE A 13 -14.24 -29.42 -23.88
C PHE A 13 -15.55 -29.91 -24.51
N ASP A 14 -16.24 -30.84 -23.83
CA ASP A 14 -17.61 -31.24 -24.18
C ASP A 14 -18.59 -30.14 -23.74
N LYS A 15 -19.07 -29.36 -24.71
CA LYS A 15 -20.19 -28.42 -24.53
C LYS A 15 -21.49 -29.21 -24.58
N LYS A 16 -22.09 -29.53 -23.42
CA LYS A 16 -23.51 -29.88 -23.36
C LYS A 16 -24.30 -29.21 -22.23
N GLN A 17 -25.28 -28.44 -22.70
CA GLN A 17 -26.63 -28.23 -22.18
C GLN A 17 -26.79 -27.51 -20.84
N TYR A 18 -26.83 -26.17 -20.93
CA TYR A 18 -27.78 -25.39 -20.15
C TYR A 18 -29.04 -25.17 -20.97
N ASN A 19 -30.18 -25.53 -20.39
CA ASN A 19 -31.51 -25.43 -20.98
C ASN A 19 -31.88 -23.96 -21.28
N GLU A 20 -32.42 -23.74 -22.47
CA GLU A 20 -33.07 -22.50 -22.90
C GLU A 20 -34.28 -22.18 -22.00
N PRO A 21 -34.46 -20.92 -21.55
CA PRO A 21 -35.76 -20.44 -21.13
C PRO A 21 -36.60 -20.09 -22.37
N THR A 22 -37.85 -20.49 -22.27
CA THR A 22 -38.93 -20.38 -23.25
C THR A 22 -39.11 -18.94 -23.75
N THR A 23 -39.18 -18.78 -25.07
CA THR A 23 -39.54 -17.54 -25.76
C THR A 23 -40.94 -17.08 -25.38
N VAL A 24 -41.04 -15.91 -24.75
CA VAL A 24 -42.28 -15.11 -24.70
C VAL A 24 -42.05 -13.91 -25.60
N ASP A 25 -42.81 -13.83 -26.68
CA ASP A 25 -42.85 -12.69 -27.60
C ASP A 25 -43.28 -11.42 -26.85
N VAL A 26 -42.34 -10.50 -26.63
CA VAL A 26 -42.65 -9.10 -26.35
C VAL A 26 -41.86 -8.25 -27.35
N LYS A 27 -42.61 -7.44 -28.10
CA LYS A 27 -42.14 -6.62 -29.21
C LYS A 27 -40.95 -5.73 -28.83
N SER A 28 -40.05 -5.63 -29.80
CA SER A 28 -38.84 -4.82 -29.92
C SER A 28 -38.93 -3.39 -29.36
N GLU A 29 -38.04 -3.07 -28.42
CA GLU A 29 -37.39 -1.76 -28.32
C GLU A 29 -35.95 -1.99 -27.83
N SER A 30 -35.00 -1.50 -28.63
CA SER A 30 -33.56 -1.69 -28.46
C SER A 30 -33.02 -0.88 -27.28
N ILE A 31 -32.64 -1.56 -26.20
CA ILE A 31 -31.88 -0.95 -25.10
C ILE A 31 -30.40 -1.37 -25.26
N GLN A 32 -29.55 -0.36 -25.50
CA GLN A 32 -28.09 -0.48 -25.45
C GLN A 32 -27.65 -0.83 -24.04
N TYR A 33 -26.89 -1.91 -23.89
CA TYR A 33 -26.19 -2.23 -22.65
C TYR A 33 -25.00 -1.27 -22.48
N ALA A 34 -25.06 -0.42 -21.45
CA ALA A 34 -23.90 0.29 -20.92
C ALA A 34 -23.20 -0.64 -19.91
N ASP A 35 -22.03 -1.16 -20.29
CA ASP A 35 -21.09 -1.82 -19.38
C ASP A 35 -20.10 -0.76 -18.85
N GLU A 36 -20.37 -0.17 -17.68
CA GLU A 36 -19.31 0.30 -16.76
C GLU A 36 -19.78 0.19 -15.30
N PRO A 37 -19.00 -0.42 -14.38
CA PRO A 37 -19.40 -0.58 -12.99
C PRO A 37 -19.21 0.74 -12.21
N VAL A 38 -20.31 1.25 -11.65
CA VAL A 38 -20.32 2.38 -10.70
C VAL A 38 -19.37 2.09 -9.53
N GLN A 39 -18.29 2.87 -9.38
CA GLN A 39 -17.34 2.70 -8.28
C GLN A 39 -17.96 3.18 -6.95
N LEU A 40 -18.13 2.26 -6.00
CA LEU A 40 -18.73 2.53 -4.69
C LEU A 40 -17.76 3.31 -3.78
N GLU A 41 -18.12 4.50 -3.28
CA GLU A 41 -17.29 5.28 -2.33
C GLU A 41 -17.81 5.19 -0.88
N TRP A 42 -16.91 5.13 0.11
CA TRP A 42 -17.24 5.05 1.54
C TRP A 42 -16.24 5.78 2.44
N THR A 43 -16.68 6.11 3.66
CA THR A 43 -15.86 6.78 4.68
C THR A 43 -15.05 5.81 5.55
N GLU A 44 -13.96 6.27 6.16
CA GLU A 44 -13.15 5.44 7.07
C GLU A 44 -13.93 4.97 8.31
N GLU A 45 -14.90 5.76 8.77
CA GLU A 45 -15.79 5.41 9.88
C GLU A 45 -16.72 4.24 9.53
N GLU A 46 -17.34 4.27 8.34
CA GLU A 46 -18.15 3.15 7.83
C GLU A 46 -17.32 1.86 7.74
N GLU A 47 -16.07 1.97 7.29
CA GLU A 47 -15.18 0.82 7.20
C GLU A 47 -14.83 0.23 8.58
N GLN A 48 -14.59 1.06 9.60
CA GLN A 48 -14.34 0.58 10.97
C GLN A 48 -15.56 -0.10 11.58
N VAL A 49 -16.78 0.39 11.30
CA VAL A 49 -18.02 -0.25 11.75
C VAL A 49 -18.18 -1.63 11.10
N ILE A 50 -17.96 -1.74 9.79
CA ILE A 50 -18.01 -3.01 9.05
C ILE A 50 -17.00 -4.00 9.64
N LYS A 51 -15.75 -3.56 9.84
CA LYS A 51 -14.69 -4.37 10.44
C LYS A 51 -15.08 -4.91 11.82
N ARG A 52 -15.62 -4.07 12.70
CA ARG A 52 -16.09 -4.51 14.03
C ARG A 52 -17.23 -5.54 13.93
N LYS A 53 -18.17 -5.35 13.01
CA LYS A 53 -19.25 -6.32 12.76
C LYS A 53 -18.68 -7.66 12.27
N LEU A 54 -17.75 -7.63 11.32
CA LEU A 54 -17.05 -8.83 10.83
C LEU A 54 -16.32 -9.54 11.98
N ASP A 55 -15.59 -8.79 12.82
CA ASP A 55 -14.85 -9.32 13.97
C ASP A 55 -15.76 -10.06 14.93
N TRP A 56 -16.89 -9.47 15.30
CA TRP A 56 -17.83 -10.08 16.24
C TRP A 56 -18.53 -11.34 15.71
N HIS A 57 -18.68 -11.49 14.40
CA HIS A 57 -19.40 -12.63 13.82
C HIS A 57 -18.47 -13.75 13.36
N THR A 58 -17.33 -13.42 12.75
CA THR A 58 -16.47 -14.43 12.11
C THR A 58 -15.41 -14.98 13.05
N VAL A 59 -14.74 -14.12 13.83
CA VAL A 59 -13.59 -14.54 14.66
C VAL A 59 -14.03 -15.43 15.84
N PRO A 60 -15.04 -15.07 16.65
CA PRO A 60 -15.53 -15.95 17.73
C PRO A 60 -16.03 -17.30 17.21
N LEU A 61 -16.76 -17.31 16.10
CA LEU A 61 -17.28 -18.54 15.49
C LEU A 61 -16.14 -19.49 15.10
N VAL A 62 -15.20 -18.99 14.31
CA VAL A 62 -14.06 -19.78 13.82
C VAL A 62 -13.15 -20.22 14.97
N THR A 63 -12.91 -19.35 15.95
CA THR A 63 -12.13 -19.67 17.15
C THR A 63 -12.80 -20.76 17.97
N THR A 64 -14.14 -20.72 18.12
CA THR A 64 -14.90 -21.73 18.86
C THR A 64 -14.90 -23.08 18.13
N LEU A 65 -15.16 -23.10 16.83
CA LEU A 65 -15.15 -24.34 16.05
C LEU A 65 -13.75 -25.00 16.06
N TYR A 66 -12.70 -24.19 15.99
CA TYR A 66 -11.34 -24.70 16.05
C TYR A 66 -10.92 -25.14 17.46
N LEU A 67 -11.35 -24.43 18.50
CA LEU A 67 -11.19 -24.88 19.89
C LEU A 67 -11.79 -26.27 20.07
N LEU A 68 -13.02 -26.48 19.58
CA LEU A 68 -13.71 -27.77 19.66
C LEU A 68 -12.97 -28.88 18.90
N CYS A 69 -12.40 -28.57 17.73
CA CYS A 69 -11.56 -29.52 16.97
C CYS A 69 -10.21 -29.80 17.65
N PHE A 70 -9.69 -28.87 18.46
CA PHE A 70 -8.38 -29.04 19.09
C PHE A 70 -8.47 -29.78 20.45
N LEU A 71 -9.66 -29.88 21.05
CA LEU A 71 -9.87 -30.51 22.35
C LEU A 71 -9.39 -31.97 22.41
N ASP A 72 -9.60 -32.77 21.36
CA ASP A 72 -9.18 -34.19 21.34
C ASP A 72 -7.66 -34.35 21.58
N ARG A 73 -6.84 -33.42 21.07
CA ARG A 73 -5.38 -33.46 21.23
C ARG A 73 -4.97 -33.36 22.69
N ALA A 74 -5.65 -32.51 23.46
CA ALA A 74 -5.42 -32.41 24.91
C ALA A 74 -6.03 -33.62 25.64
N ASN A 75 -7.20 -34.08 25.21
CA ASN A 75 -7.95 -35.12 25.89
C ASN A 75 -7.32 -36.50 25.85
N ILE A 76 -6.62 -36.88 24.77
CA ILE A 76 -5.94 -38.17 24.78
C ILE A 76 -4.85 -38.25 25.86
N GLY A 77 -4.20 -37.13 26.18
CA GLY A 77 -3.29 -37.01 27.31
C GLY A 77 -4.00 -37.20 28.65
N ASN A 78 -5.15 -36.54 28.83
CA ASN A 78 -5.98 -36.66 30.03
C ASN A 78 -6.56 -38.07 30.21
N ALA A 79 -7.03 -38.68 29.12
CA ALA A 79 -7.60 -40.02 29.09
C ALA A 79 -6.59 -41.09 29.48
N ARG A 80 -5.32 -40.92 29.06
CA ARG A 80 -4.23 -41.85 29.40
C ARG A 80 -4.09 -42.05 30.90
N ILE A 81 -4.10 -40.96 31.68
CA ILE A 81 -3.98 -40.99 33.15
C ILE A 81 -5.29 -41.34 33.87
N GLN A 82 -6.41 -41.39 33.16
CA GLN A 82 -7.74 -41.77 33.68
C GLN A 82 -8.15 -43.21 33.36
N GLY A 83 -7.19 -44.07 32.98
CA GLY A 83 -7.45 -45.51 32.82
C GLY A 83 -7.40 -46.02 31.37
N MET A 84 -7.41 -45.14 30.36
CA MET A 84 -7.34 -45.56 28.94
C MET A 84 -6.15 -46.48 28.65
N ALA A 85 -4.99 -46.20 29.27
CA ALA A 85 -3.79 -47.02 29.06
C ALA A 85 -3.99 -48.49 29.52
N LYS A 86 -4.77 -48.69 30.58
CA LYS A 86 -5.10 -50.03 31.11
C LYS A 86 -6.22 -50.67 30.29
N ASP A 87 -7.30 -49.94 30.03
CA ASP A 87 -8.49 -50.46 29.35
C ASP A 87 -8.22 -50.95 27.91
N ILE A 88 -7.33 -50.26 27.18
CA ILE A 88 -7.01 -50.56 25.78
C ILE A 88 -5.70 -51.36 25.65
N ASN A 89 -5.03 -51.68 26.77
CA ASN A 89 -3.73 -52.36 26.81
C ASN A 89 -2.65 -51.64 25.97
N LEU A 90 -2.43 -50.36 26.30
CA LEU A 90 -1.45 -49.47 25.64
C LEU A 90 -0.05 -49.64 26.24
N GLU A 91 0.50 -50.84 26.11
CA GLU A 91 1.85 -51.18 26.57
C GLU A 91 2.95 -50.68 25.62
N GLY A 92 4.12 -50.37 26.19
CA GLY A 92 5.31 -49.96 25.45
C GLY A 92 5.08 -48.71 24.60
N TYR A 93 5.32 -48.82 23.29
CA TYR A 93 5.21 -47.72 22.33
C TYR A 93 3.85 -47.62 21.63
N ARG A 94 2.84 -48.43 22.02
CA ARG A 94 1.51 -48.41 21.40
C ARG A 94 0.84 -47.04 21.48
N PHE A 95 0.95 -46.36 22.62
CA PHE A 95 0.41 -45.00 22.77
C PHE A 95 1.07 -44.01 21.78
N ASN A 96 2.40 -44.06 21.65
CA ASN A 96 3.14 -43.18 20.73
C ASN A 96 2.76 -43.43 19.26
N TRP A 97 2.57 -44.69 18.85
CA TRP A 97 2.08 -45.03 17.51
C TRP A 97 0.66 -44.53 17.25
N ALA A 98 -0.23 -44.62 18.24
CA ALA A 98 -1.60 -44.09 18.14
C ALA A 98 -1.63 -42.57 17.99
N LEU A 99 -0.66 -41.86 18.57
CA LEU A 99 -0.50 -40.42 18.34
C LEU A 99 0.14 -40.13 16.97
N SER A 100 1.14 -40.91 16.55
CA SER A 100 1.86 -40.72 15.28
C SER A 100 0.95 -40.87 14.07
N ILE A 101 0.08 -41.90 14.04
CA ILE A 101 -0.78 -42.18 12.89
C ILE A 101 -1.73 -41.01 12.60
N PHE A 102 -2.22 -40.33 13.64
CA PHE A 102 -3.03 -39.12 13.50
C PHE A 102 -2.28 -38.04 12.72
N TYR A 103 -1.05 -37.69 13.13
CA TYR A 103 -0.26 -36.66 12.46
C TYR A 103 0.18 -37.06 11.04
N ILE A 104 0.46 -38.34 10.79
CA ILE A 104 0.81 -38.84 9.45
C ILE A 104 -0.36 -38.63 8.49
N ILE A 105 -1.57 -39.06 8.89
CA ILE A 105 -2.77 -38.90 8.05
C ILE A 105 -3.16 -37.42 7.92
N TYR A 106 -3.06 -36.65 9.01
CA TYR A 106 -3.27 -35.21 9.01
C TYR A 106 -2.43 -34.52 7.92
N LEU A 107 -1.13 -34.81 7.88
CA LEU A 107 -0.20 -34.22 6.91
C LEU A 107 -0.52 -34.60 5.45
N LEU A 108 -0.98 -35.83 5.22
CA LEU A 108 -1.37 -36.28 3.87
C LEU A 108 -2.68 -35.65 3.39
N VAL A 109 -3.62 -35.38 4.30
CA VAL A 109 -4.96 -34.87 3.99
C VAL A 109 -5.03 -33.33 3.97
N GLU A 110 -4.11 -32.65 4.65
CA GLU A 110 -4.05 -31.18 4.75
C GLU A 110 -4.19 -30.48 3.37
N VAL A 111 -3.38 -30.89 2.38
CA VAL A 111 -3.40 -30.28 1.04
C VAL A 111 -4.65 -30.68 0.25
N PRO A 112 -5.00 -31.98 0.08
CA PRO A 112 -6.22 -32.38 -0.62
C PRO A 112 -7.50 -31.74 -0.04
N SER A 113 -7.60 -31.64 1.28
CA SER A 113 -8.79 -31.09 1.94
C SER A 113 -9.01 -29.62 1.60
N ASN A 114 -7.95 -28.79 1.55
CA ASN A 114 -8.08 -27.39 1.14
C ASN A 114 -8.45 -27.22 -0.34
N ILE A 115 -8.05 -28.16 -1.20
CA ILE A 115 -8.49 -28.15 -2.61
C ILE A 115 -10.00 -28.39 -2.68
N ILE A 116 -10.52 -29.32 -1.87
CA ILE A 116 -11.97 -29.59 -1.78
C ILE A 116 -12.72 -28.39 -1.19
N LEU A 117 -12.15 -27.74 -0.16
CA LEU A 117 -12.72 -26.52 0.43
C LEU A 117 -12.97 -25.43 -0.62
N LYS A 118 -12.04 -25.24 -1.57
CA LYS A 118 -12.21 -24.26 -2.64
C LYS A 118 -13.36 -24.63 -3.59
N ARG A 119 -13.66 -25.91 -3.77
CA ARG A 119 -14.75 -26.40 -4.65
C ARG A 119 -16.12 -26.37 -3.97
N VAL A 120 -16.19 -26.80 -2.72
CA VAL A 120 -17.46 -26.94 -1.97
C VAL A 120 -17.85 -25.63 -1.26
N GLY A 121 -16.87 -24.80 -0.92
CA GLY A 121 -17.04 -23.55 -0.19
C GLY A 121 -17.00 -23.74 1.34
N PRO A 122 -16.56 -22.71 2.09
CA PRO A 122 -16.32 -22.81 3.53
C PRO A 122 -17.56 -23.06 4.38
N ARG A 123 -18.71 -22.50 3.99
CA ARG A 123 -19.97 -22.58 4.76
C ARG A 123 -20.44 -24.01 5.03
N PHE A 124 -20.18 -24.96 4.14
CA PHE A 124 -20.60 -26.35 4.31
C PHE A 124 -19.42 -27.27 4.58
N TYR A 125 -18.27 -27.03 3.95
CA TYR A 125 -17.13 -27.93 4.09
C TYR A 125 -16.48 -27.85 5.48
N LEU A 126 -16.27 -26.65 6.05
CA LEU A 126 -15.66 -26.54 7.39
C LEU A 126 -16.57 -27.14 8.46
N PRO A 127 -17.89 -26.86 8.49
CA PRO A 127 -18.80 -27.56 9.39
C PRO A 127 -18.84 -29.07 9.20
N PHE A 128 -18.78 -29.57 7.96
CA PHE A 128 -18.70 -31.01 7.69
C PHE A 128 -17.46 -31.65 8.33
N LEU A 129 -16.29 -30.99 8.23
CA LEU A 129 -15.08 -31.45 8.90
C LEU A 129 -15.25 -31.47 10.43
N VAL A 130 -15.85 -30.43 11.03
CA VAL A 130 -16.11 -30.36 12.47
C VAL A 130 -17.08 -31.46 12.93
N VAL A 131 -18.15 -31.72 12.16
CA VAL A 131 -19.12 -32.79 12.44
C VAL A 131 -18.45 -34.15 12.34
N GLY A 132 -17.66 -34.39 11.29
CA GLY A 132 -16.90 -35.63 11.12
C GLY A 132 -15.90 -35.85 12.25
N PHE A 133 -15.18 -34.79 12.65
CA PHE A 133 -14.31 -34.82 13.82
C PHE A 133 -15.07 -35.18 15.10
N GLY A 134 -16.19 -34.51 15.38
CA GLY A 134 -17.01 -34.75 16.56
C GLY A 134 -17.57 -36.18 16.60
N LEU A 135 -18.00 -36.70 15.44
CA LEU A 135 -18.47 -38.07 15.29
C LEU A 135 -17.37 -39.10 15.61
N VAL A 136 -16.17 -38.92 15.05
CA VAL A 136 -15.06 -39.87 15.31
C VAL A 136 -14.57 -39.76 16.76
N SER A 137 -14.54 -38.56 17.34
CA SER A 137 -14.29 -38.36 18.77
C SER A 137 -15.32 -39.13 19.61
N LEU A 138 -16.62 -38.97 19.32
CA LEU A 138 -17.68 -39.72 20.00
C LEU A 138 -17.50 -41.23 19.86
N CYS A 139 -17.16 -41.73 18.65
CA CYS A 139 -16.86 -43.13 18.43
C CYS A 139 -15.66 -43.64 19.25
N THR A 140 -14.67 -42.77 19.55
CA THR A 140 -13.51 -43.12 20.37
C THR A 140 -13.91 -43.56 21.79
N ALA A 141 -15.02 -43.03 22.32
CA ALA A 141 -15.56 -43.46 23.61
C ALA A 141 -15.97 -44.94 23.64
N PHE A 142 -16.19 -45.58 22.49
CA PHE A 142 -16.61 -46.98 22.37
C PHE A 142 -15.47 -47.94 22.01
N VAL A 143 -14.25 -47.43 21.77
CA VAL A 143 -13.08 -48.23 21.39
C VAL A 143 -12.64 -49.13 22.55
N ARG A 144 -12.31 -50.40 22.26
CA ARG A 144 -11.86 -51.38 23.26
C ARG A 144 -10.51 -52.03 22.97
N SER A 145 -10.00 -51.87 21.76
CA SER A 145 -8.75 -52.47 21.33
C SER A 145 -7.80 -51.41 20.79
N TYR A 146 -6.51 -51.76 20.79
CA TYR A 146 -5.46 -50.92 20.24
C TYR A 146 -5.70 -50.60 18.76
N GLU A 147 -6.11 -51.60 17.98
CA GLU A 147 -6.40 -51.47 16.56
C GLU A 147 -7.56 -50.50 16.32
N GLY A 148 -8.62 -50.58 17.13
CA GLY A 148 -9.74 -49.64 17.08
C GLY A 148 -9.31 -48.20 17.37
N LEU A 149 -8.35 -48.02 18.29
CA LEU A 149 -7.79 -46.71 18.60
C LEU A 149 -6.96 -46.17 17.42
N ILE A 150 -6.14 -47.01 16.78
CA ILE A 150 -5.39 -46.63 15.56
C ILE A 150 -6.33 -46.17 14.45
N VAL A 151 -7.41 -46.92 14.20
CA VAL A 151 -8.40 -46.57 13.16
C VAL A 151 -9.09 -45.25 13.50
N ALA A 152 -9.55 -45.06 14.74
CA ALA A 152 -10.16 -43.81 15.18
C ALA A 152 -9.20 -42.61 15.01
N ARG A 153 -7.92 -42.78 15.35
CA ARG A 153 -6.87 -41.76 15.20
C ARG A 153 -6.58 -41.41 13.74
N ALA A 154 -6.61 -42.40 12.84
CA ALA A 154 -6.47 -42.16 11.41
C ALA A 154 -7.65 -41.34 10.86
N PHE A 155 -8.90 -41.71 11.19
CA PHE A 155 -10.08 -40.96 10.76
C PHE A 155 -10.13 -39.54 11.34
N LEU A 156 -9.71 -39.35 12.60
CA LEU A 156 -9.54 -38.00 13.17
C LEU A 156 -8.56 -37.17 12.34
N GLY A 157 -7.44 -37.75 11.90
CA GLY A 157 -6.48 -37.08 11.02
C GLY A 157 -7.10 -36.64 9.69
N ILE A 158 -8.04 -37.41 9.13
CA ILE A 158 -8.74 -37.06 7.88
C ILE A 158 -9.63 -35.82 8.08
N PHE A 159 -10.42 -35.79 9.14
CA PHE A 159 -11.36 -34.69 9.37
C PHE A 159 -10.68 -33.43 9.92
N GLU A 160 -9.66 -33.56 10.77
CA GLU A 160 -8.97 -32.42 11.38
C GLU A 160 -7.91 -31.79 10.45
N GLY A 161 -7.32 -32.58 9.53
CA GLY A 161 -6.27 -32.14 8.61
C GLY A 161 -6.62 -30.88 7.81
N GLY A 162 -7.87 -30.76 7.38
CA GLY A 162 -8.35 -29.60 6.63
C GLY A 162 -8.78 -28.40 7.46
N ALA A 163 -8.98 -28.56 8.77
CA ALA A 163 -9.67 -27.58 9.59
C ALA A 163 -8.87 -26.29 9.77
N MET A 164 -7.63 -26.38 10.26
CA MET A 164 -6.77 -25.21 10.50
C MET A 164 -6.52 -24.34 9.25
N PRO A 165 -6.01 -24.90 8.14
CA PRO A 165 -5.78 -24.12 6.93
C PRO A 165 -7.10 -23.64 6.31
N GLY A 166 -8.19 -24.42 6.46
CA GLY A 166 -9.49 -24.04 5.95
C GLY A 166 -10.13 -22.86 6.69
N PHE A 167 -10.04 -22.81 8.02
CA PHE A 167 -10.43 -21.66 8.83
C PHE A 167 -9.59 -20.43 8.53
N SER A 168 -8.29 -20.61 8.29
CA SER A 168 -7.38 -19.53 7.91
C SER A 168 -7.75 -18.95 6.53
N PHE A 169 -8.08 -19.81 5.56
CA PHE A 169 -8.59 -19.41 4.24
C PHE A 169 -9.92 -18.66 4.34
N PHE A 170 -10.83 -19.17 5.18
CA PHE A 170 -12.12 -18.50 5.42
C PHE A 170 -11.93 -17.07 5.92
N LEU A 171 -11.09 -16.85 6.96
CA LEU A 171 -10.82 -15.50 7.47
C LEU A 171 -10.15 -14.60 6.40
N SER A 172 -9.27 -15.16 5.57
CA SER A 172 -8.65 -14.39 4.47
C SER A 172 -9.66 -13.85 3.45
N SER A 173 -10.84 -14.46 3.37
CA SER A 173 -11.92 -14.02 2.46
C SER A 173 -12.73 -12.84 2.98
N PHE A 174 -12.58 -12.44 4.26
CA PHE A 174 -13.32 -11.34 4.88
C PHE A 174 -12.44 -10.16 5.30
N TYR A 175 -11.13 -10.37 5.44
CA TYR A 175 -10.21 -9.39 6.01
C TYR A 175 -9.12 -8.95 5.05
N LYS A 176 -8.76 -7.67 5.14
CA LYS A 176 -7.58 -7.14 4.46
C LYS A 176 -6.31 -7.78 5.00
N ARG A 177 -5.24 -7.79 4.21
CA ARG A 177 -3.95 -8.44 4.55
C ARG A 177 -3.36 -7.96 5.88
N GLU A 178 -3.44 -6.66 6.14
CA GLU A 178 -2.94 -6.03 7.38
C GLU A 178 -3.84 -6.31 8.60
N GLU A 179 -5.10 -6.69 8.37
CA GLU A 179 -6.07 -7.01 9.42
C GLU A 179 -6.03 -8.49 9.79
N LEU A 180 -5.76 -9.37 8.83
CA LEU A 180 -5.87 -10.82 8.98
C LEU A 180 -4.94 -11.39 10.07
N LEU A 181 -3.72 -10.87 10.20
CA LEU A 181 -2.67 -11.41 11.07
C LEU A 181 -3.06 -11.44 12.55
N PHE A 182 -3.56 -10.33 13.08
CA PHE A 182 -4.02 -10.25 14.47
C PHE A 182 -5.15 -11.26 14.77
N ARG A 183 -6.04 -11.47 13.81
CA ARG A 183 -7.20 -12.38 13.92
C ARG A 183 -6.79 -13.84 13.85
N LEU A 184 -5.81 -14.17 13.01
CA LEU A 184 -5.15 -15.47 13.03
C LEU A 184 -4.47 -15.72 14.38
N GLY A 185 -3.88 -14.70 15.01
CA GLY A 185 -3.35 -14.79 16.37
C GLY A 185 -4.42 -15.18 17.42
N ILE A 186 -5.58 -14.52 17.40
CA ILE A 186 -6.72 -14.87 18.27
C ILE A 186 -7.19 -16.30 17.99
N PHE A 187 -7.39 -16.64 16.72
CA PHE A 187 -7.83 -17.97 16.29
C PHE A 187 -6.86 -19.08 16.73
N ILE A 188 -5.55 -18.91 16.54
CA ILE A 188 -4.55 -19.92 16.90
C ILE A 188 -4.43 -20.06 18.43
N SER A 189 -4.72 -18.99 19.20
CA SER A 189 -4.76 -19.07 20.67
C SER A 189 -5.81 -20.06 21.21
N ALA A 190 -6.78 -20.46 20.39
CA ALA A 190 -7.71 -21.55 20.69
C ALA A 190 -7.01 -22.86 21.03
N ALA A 191 -5.83 -23.12 20.46
CA ALA A 191 -5.03 -24.31 20.78
C ALA A 191 -4.59 -24.32 22.25
N SER A 192 -4.14 -23.17 22.77
CA SER A 192 -3.80 -23.00 24.19
C SER A 192 -5.04 -23.15 25.07
N LEU A 193 -6.16 -22.54 24.67
CA LEU A 193 -7.42 -22.62 25.41
C LEU A 193 -7.95 -24.06 25.46
N ALA A 194 -7.86 -24.82 24.36
CA ALA A 194 -8.27 -26.23 24.33
C ALA A 194 -7.50 -27.08 25.35
N GLY A 195 -6.21 -26.80 25.59
CA GLY A 195 -5.45 -27.43 26.67
C GLY A 195 -6.02 -27.13 28.08
N ALA A 196 -6.43 -25.89 28.32
CA ALA A 196 -7.06 -25.47 29.57
C ALA A 196 -8.44 -26.11 29.78
N PHE A 197 -9.31 -26.06 28.76
CA PHE A 197 -10.64 -26.67 28.79
C PHE A 197 -10.57 -28.18 28.90
N GLY A 198 -9.66 -28.85 28.18
CA GLY A 198 -9.50 -30.30 28.23
C GLY A 198 -9.18 -30.81 29.64
N GLY A 199 -8.29 -30.15 30.39
CA GLY A 199 -7.99 -30.54 31.78
C GLY A 199 -9.19 -30.34 32.72
N LEU A 200 -9.94 -29.25 32.55
CA LEU A 200 -11.11 -28.92 33.37
C LEU A 200 -12.30 -29.86 33.08
N LEU A 201 -12.61 -30.10 31.81
CA LEU A 201 -13.65 -31.02 31.36
C LEU A 201 -13.31 -32.45 31.75
N ALA A 202 -12.07 -32.89 31.55
CA ALA A 202 -11.62 -34.22 31.98
C ALA A 202 -11.85 -34.46 33.47
N THR A 203 -11.59 -33.45 34.31
CA THR A 203 -11.81 -33.53 35.77
C THR A 203 -13.30 -33.65 36.13
N GLY A 204 -14.17 -32.91 35.44
CA GLY A 204 -15.61 -32.92 35.69
C GLY A 204 -16.26 -34.23 35.19
N LEU A 205 -15.98 -34.59 33.95
CA LEU A 205 -16.59 -35.73 33.25
C LEU A 205 -16.12 -37.09 33.80
N SER A 206 -14.92 -37.17 34.39
CA SER A 206 -14.44 -38.40 34.99
C SER A 206 -15.13 -38.78 36.30
N ARG A 207 -15.87 -37.85 36.92
CA ARG A 207 -16.63 -38.09 38.16
C ARG A 207 -18.02 -38.65 37.91
N ILE A 208 -18.49 -38.64 36.66
CA ILE A 208 -19.79 -39.20 36.29
C ILE A 208 -19.73 -40.71 36.54
N PRO A 209 -20.67 -41.29 37.31
CA PRO A 209 -20.76 -42.73 37.55
C PRO A 209 -20.86 -43.52 36.25
N GLU A 210 -20.58 -44.82 36.28
CA GLU A 210 -20.71 -45.67 35.09
C GLU A 210 -22.15 -45.69 34.58
N TRP A 211 -22.32 -45.55 33.26
CA TRP A 211 -23.61 -45.52 32.59
C TRP A 211 -23.50 -46.08 31.16
N GLY A 212 -24.64 -46.34 30.50
CA GLY A 212 -24.69 -46.92 29.16
C GLY A 212 -25.28 -48.33 29.15
N PHE A 213 -25.00 -49.09 28.10
CA PHE A 213 -25.47 -50.47 27.97
C PHE A 213 -24.53 -51.43 28.69
N ASP A 214 -25.04 -52.53 29.25
CA ASP A 214 -24.22 -53.57 29.92
C ASP A 214 -23.10 -54.12 29.02
N SER A 215 -23.36 -54.16 27.70
CA SER A 215 -22.38 -54.60 26.71
C SER A 215 -21.28 -53.58 26.45
N ALA A 216 -21.44 -52.30 26.83
CA ALA A 216 -20.57 -51.16 26.52
C ALA A 216 -20.60 -50.07 27.62
N PRO A 217 -20.06 -50.33 28.83
CA PRO A 217 -20.10 -49.36 29.93
C PRO A 217 -19.23 -48.13 29.64
N ILE A 218 -19.84 -46.94 29.69
CA ILE A 218 -19.18 -45.65 29.55
C ILE A 218 -18.82 -45.14 30.94
N HIS A 219 -17.53 -44.96 31.18
CA HIS A 219 -17.00 -44.49 32.46
C HIS A 219 -15.68 -43.75 32.25
N THR A 220 -15.28 -42.97 33.27
CA THR A 220 -13.99 -42.25 33.35
C THR A 220 -13.63 -41.49 32.06
N TRP A 221 -12.62 -41.96 31.32
CA TRP A 221 -12.10 -41.30 30.12
C TRP A 221 -13.05 -41.38 28.92
N ARG A 222 -13.93 -42.39 28.87
CA ARG A 222 -14.91 -42.55 27.79
C ARG A 222 -15.93 -41.41 27.79
N ASN A 223 -16.26 -40.87 28.99
CA ASN A 223 -17.15 -39.72 29.13
C ASN A 223 -16.60 -38.48 28.42
N ILE A 224 -15.28 -38.28 28.47
CA ILE A 224 -14.61 -37.11 27.85
C ILE A 224 -14.91 -37.09 26.35
N PHE A 225 -14.57 -38.18 25.65
CA PHE A 225 -14.75 -38.25 24.21
C PHE A 225 -16.23 -38.29 23.78
N PHE A 226 -17.10 -38.91 24.60
CA PHE A 226 -18.53 -38.97 24.30
C PHE A 226 -19.18 -37.58 24.34
N PHE A 227 -19.08 -36.87 25.46
CA PHE A 227 -19.75 -35.58 25.62
C PHE A 227 -19.13 -34.50 24.74
N GLU A 228 -17.80 -34.46 24.63
CA GLU A 228 -17.14 -33.47 23.80
C GLU A 228 -17.33 -33.73 22.30
N GLY A 229 -17.32 -34.99 21.89
CA GLY A 229 -17.67 -35.37 20.52
C GLY A 229 -19.11 -35.00 20.16
N PHE A 230 -20.05 -35.25 21.07
CA PHE A 230 -21.46 -34.89 20.89
C PHE A 230 -21.68 -33.38 20.79
N VAL A 231 -21.11 -32.60 21.72
CA VAL A 231 -21.21 -31.13 21.70
C VAL A 231 -20.57 -30.57 20.43
N THR A 232 -19.39 -31.08 20.05
CA THR A 232 -18.71 -30.67 18.82
C THR A 232 -19.54 -30.96 17.57
N MET A 233 -20.20 -32.14 17.52
CA MET A 233 -21.10 -32.50 16.42
C MET A 233 -22.32 -31.58 16.34
N LEU A 234 -22.91 -31.20 17.48
CA LEU A 234 -24.02 -30.24 17.52
C LEU A 234 -23.59 -28.86 17.02
N PHE A 235 -22.52 -28.30 17.58
CA PHE A 235 -22.00 -26.98 17.16
C PHE A 235 -21.59 -27.00 15.69
N GLY A 236 -20.94 -28.05 15.22
CA GLY A 236 -20.62 -28.26 13.81
C GLY A 236 -21.87 -28.33 12.94
N GLY A 237 -22.91 -29.06 13.36
CA GLY A 237 -24.17 -29.18 12.63
C GLY A 237 -24.92 -27.86 12.48
N PHE A 238 -24.88 -26.98 13.49
CA PHE A 238 -25.50 -25.66 13.46
C PHE A 238 -24.62 -24.57 12.84
N ALA A 239 -23.31 -24.77 12.72
CA ALA A 239 -22.38 -23.80 12.16
C ALA A 239 -22.75 -23.25 10.77
N PRO A 240 -23.34 -24.02 9.81
CA PRO A 240 -23.75 -23.49 8.51
C PRO A 240 -24.84 -22.40 8.58
N LEU A 241 -25.55 -22.30 9.71
CA LEU A 241 -26.53 -21.24 9.95
C LEU A 241 -25.86 -19.90 10.32
N TRP A 242 -24.72 -19.96 11.01
CA TRP A 242 -23.98 -18.78 11.46
C TRP A 242 -22.80 -18.40 10.53
N MET A 243 -22.32 -19.33 9.70
CA MET A 243 -21.15 -19.08 8.85
C MET A 243 -21.54 -18.35 7.54
N PRO A 244 -21.09 -17.10 7.33
CA PRO A 244 -21.33 -16.38 6.07
C PRO A 244 -20.55 -17.03 4.91
N THR A 245 -21.05 -16.92 3.66
CA THR A 245 -20.33 -17.47 2.49
C THR A 245 -19.30 -16.50 1.92
N THR A 246 -19.70 -15.26 1.67
CA THR A 246 -18.84 -14.21 1.15
C THR A 246 -19.16 -12.87 1.81
N PRO A 247 -18.26 -11.88 1.76
CA PRO A 247 -18.53 -10.53 2.24
C PRO A 247 -19.76 -9.90 1.58
N ALA A 248 -20.01 -10.24 0.30
CA ALA A 248 -21.14 -9.76 -0.49
C ALA A 248 -22.49 -10.33 -0.04
N THR A 249 -22.52 -11.48 0.61
CA THR A 249 -23.76 -12.17 1.05
C THR A 249 -23.88 -12.26 2.57
N ALA A 250 -23.02 -11.56 3.32
CA ALA A 250 -22.98 -11.64 4.77
C ALA A 250 -24.31 -11.16 5.39
N TYR A 251 -25.04 -12.09 6.02
CA TYR A 251 -26.41 -11.86 6.49
C TYR A 251 -26.53 -10.75 7.56
N PHE A 252 -25.47 -10.47 8.31
CA PHE A 252 -25.41 -9.46 9.37
C PHE A 252 -24.95 -8.07 8.91
N LEU A 253 -24.58 -7.92 7.63
CA LEU A 253 -24.26 -6.62 7.02
C LEU A 253 -25.46 -6.12 6.21
N ASP A 254 -25.66 -4.80 6.21
CA ASP A 254 -26.64 -4.12 5.35
C ASP A 254 -26.16 -4.10 3.89
N GLU A 255 -27.05 -3.83 2.94
CA GLU A 255 -26.72 -3.88 1.50
C GLU A 255 -25.55 -2.96 1.11
N ARG A 256 -25.54 -1.71 1.61
CA ARG A 256 -24.41 -0.78 1.47
C ARG A 256 -23.13 -1.34 2.12
N GLN A 257 -23.23 -1.91 3.32
CA GLN A 257 -22.09 -2.47 4.04
C GLN A 257 -21.51 -3.70 3.32
N ARG A 258 -22.35 -4.54 2.70
CA ARG A 258 -21.93 -5.70 1.88
C ARG A 258 -21.19 -5.24 0.62
N ALA A 259 -21.71 -4.22 -0.06
CA ALA A 259 -21.05 -3.64 -1.22
C ALA A 259 -19.67 -3.09 -0.83
N ILE A 260 -19.57 -2.33 0.26
CA ILE A 260 -18.29 -1.83 0.79
C ILE A 260 -17.36 -3.00 1.18
N ALA A 261 -17.88 -4.03 1.86
CA ALA A 261 -17.08 -5.17 2.32
C ALA A 261 -16.53 -6.03 1.16
N ALA A 262 -17.26 -6.15 0.06
CA ALA A 262 -16.80 -6.83 -1.15
C ALA A 262 -15.78 -5.97 -1.92
N GLU A 263 -16.12 -4.70 -2.15
CA GLU A 263 -15.32 -3.75 -2.92
C GLU A 263 -13.96 -3.46 -2.24
N ARG A 264 -13.92 -3.34 -0.89
CA ARG A 264 -12.67 -3.11 -0.14
C ARG A 264 -11.66 -4.24 -0.32
N LEU A 265 -12.13 -5.47 -0.50
CA LEU A 265 -11.29 -6.64 -0.73
C LEU A 265 -10.84 -6.69 -2.18
N GLN A 266 -11.72 -6.39 -3.15
CA GLN A 266 -11.36 -6.33 -4.57
C GLN A 266 -10.31 -5.24 -4.86
N ARG A 267 -10.45 -4.04 -4.27
CA ARG A 267 -9.46 -2.96 -4.42
C ARG A 267 -8.07 -3.32 -3.90
N GLN A 268 -7.98 -4.15 -2.86
CA GLN A 268 -6.70 -4.63 -2.33
C GLN A 268 -6.16 -5.86 -3.09
N HIS A 269 -7.05 -6.62 -3.74
CA HIS A 269 -6.74 -7.77 -4.58
C HIS A 269 -6.45 -7.42 -6.05
N LYS A 270 -6.12 -6.15 -6.37
CA LYS A 270 -5.61 -5.71 -7.70
C LYS A 270 -4.31 -6.40 -8.17
N ALA A 271 -3.85 -7.44 -7.47
CA ALA A 271 -2.92 -8.41 -8.01
C ALA A 271 -3.73 -9.66 -8.39
N ASP A 272 -3.81 -9.93 -9.69
CA ASP A 272 -4.57 -10.98 -10.37
C ASP A 272 -5.03 -12.12 -9.44
N VAL A 273 -6.34 -12.17 -9.14
CA VAL A 273 -6.94 -13.26 -8.34
C VAL A 273 -6.72 -14.62 -9.03
N ASP A 274 -6.48 -14.59 -10.34
CA ASP A 274 -6.17 -15.73 -11.20
C ASP A 274 -4.68 -15.91 -11.52
N GLN A 275 -3.75 -15.26 -10.78
CA GLN A 275 -2.32 -15.53 -10.94
C GLN A 275 -2.01 -16.98 -10.52
N LYS A 276 -2.09 -17.89 -11.50
CA LYS A 276 -1.80 -19.31 -11.31
C LYS A 276 -0.42 -19.45 -10.69
N VAL A 277 -0.33 -20.23 -9.62
CA VAL A 277 0.94 -20.56 -8.98
C VAL A 277 1.81 -21.27 -10.00
N SER A 278 2.90 -20.63 -10.42
CA SER A 278 3.86 -21.25 -11.32
C SER A 278 4.88 -22.08 -10.52
N LEU A 279 5.51 -23.07 -11.17
CA LEU A 279 6.64 -23.79 -10.57
C LEU A 279 7.80 -22.85 -10.18
N SER A 280 7.92 -21.71 -10.88
CA SER A 280 8.92 -20.69 -10.55
C SER A 280 8.62 -20.01 -9.20
N ASP A 281 7.34 -19.77 -8.89
CA ASP A 281 6.92 -19.20 -7.60
C ASP A 281 7.13 -20.20 -6.46
N VAL A 282 6.87 -21.49 -6.72
CA VAL A 282 7.16 -22.57 -5.77
C VAL A 282 8.65 -22.63 -5.47
N LYS A 283 9.50 -22.60 -6.51
CA LYS A 283 10.95 -22.60 -6.35
C LYS A 283 11.43 -21.37 -5.56
N ARG A 284 10.88 -20.18 -5.85
CA ARG A 284 11.20 -18.96 -5.10
C ARG A 284 10.78 -19.03 -3.64
N ALA A 285 9.59 -19.58 -3.35
CA ALA A 285 9.08 -19.70 -1.99
C ALA A 285 9.89 -20.70 -1.15
N VAL A 286 10.19 -21.89 -1.70
CA VAL A 286 10.85 -22.99 -0.98
C VAL A 286 12.34 -22.74 -0.79
N PHE A 287 13.03 -22.19 -1.79
CA PHE A 287 14.48 -21.92 -1.71
C PHE A 287 14.82 -20.52 -1.17
N CYS A 288 13.83 -19.75 -0.72
CA CYS A 288 14.08 -18.51 0.00
C CYS A 288 14.63 -18.82 1.39
N ILE A 289 15.84 -18.32 1.69
CA ILE A 289 16.52 -18.57 2.97
C ILE A 289 15.66 -18.16 4.17
N HIS A 290 14.94 -17.05 4.06
CA HIS A 290 14.06 -16.55 5.11
C HIS A 290 12.83 -17.45 5.35
N ASN A 291 12.28 -18.03 4.29
CA ASN A 291 11.16 -18.95 4.41
C ASN A 291 11.60 -20.29 5.00
N TYR A 292 12.82 -20.73 4.65
CA TYR A 292 13.44 -21.91 5.25
C TYR A 292 13.70 -21.71 6.75
N THR A 293 14.24 -20.56 7.17
CA THR A 293 14.47 -20.26 8.60
C THR A 293 13.16 -20.18 9.38
N CYS A 294 12.12 -19.56 8.83
CA CYS A 294 10.80 -19.53 9.48
C CYS A 294 10.13 -20.91 9.53
N ALA A 295 10.22 -21.72 8.46
CA ALA A 295 9.68 -23.07 8.43
C ALA A 295 10.36 -23.97 9.48
N PHE A 296 11.69 -23.90 9.57
CA PHE A 296 12.45 -24.69 10.53
C PHE A 296 12.23 -24.21 11.97
N GLY A 297 12.15 -22.90 12.20
CA GLY A 297 11.77 -22.34 13.51
C GLY A 297 10.36 -22.78 13.93
N PHE A 298 9.39 -22.78 13.01
CA PHE A 298 8.04 -23.25 13.30
C PHE A 298 8.01 -24.76 13.60
N PHE A 299 8.79 -25.57 12.89
CA PHE A 299 8.97 -27.00 13.19
C PHE A 299 9.47 -27.23 14.62
N LEU A 300 10.54 -26.55 15.04
CA LEU A 300 11.11 -26.70 16.38
C LEU A 300 10.13 -26.28 17.48
N ILE A 301 9.41 -25.18 17.29
CA ILE A 301 8.38 -24.75 18.24
C ILE A 301 7.20 -25.72 18.28
N ASN A 302 6.78 -26.26 17.12
CA ASN A 302 5.65 -27.17 17.09
C ASN A 302 5.97 -28.52 17.76
N ILE A 303 7.23 -28.98 17.76
CA ILE A 303 7.66 -30.12 18.58
C ILE A 303 7.31 -29.89 20.06
N THR A 304 7.63 -28.70 20.56
CA THR A 304 7.34 -28.31 21.94
C THR A 304 5.84 -28.17 22.20
N VAL A 305 5.14 -27.39 21.38
CA VAL A 305 3.71 -27.11 21.58
C VAL A 305 2.89 -28.40 21.55
N GLN A 306 3.10 -29.27 20.55
CA GLN A 306 2.37 -30.55 20.47
C GLN A 306 2.79 -31.50 21.59
N GLY A 307 4.09 -31.58 21.90
CA GLY A 307 4.62 -32.49 22.92
C GLY A 307 4.08 -32.13 24.31
N ILE A 308 4.13 -30.86 24.68
CA ILE A 308 3.55 -30.38 25.93
C ILE A 308 2.04 -30.57 25.92
N SER A 309 1.34 -30.23 24.83
CA SER A 309 -0.13 -30.38 24.76
C SER A 309 -0.62 -31.78 25.09
N VAL A 310 0.05 -32.81 24.54
CA VAL A 310 -0.36 -34.21 24.71
C VAL A 310 0.16 -34.80 26.03
N PHE A 311 1.39 -34.50 26.44
CA PHE A 311 2.02 -35.16 27.58
C PHE A 311 1.93 -34.37 28.89
N MET A 312 1.43 -33.12 28.90
CA MET A 312 1.26 -32.31 30.11
C MET A 312 0.64 -33.06 31.28
N PRO A 313 -0.51 -33.76 31.13
CA PRO A 313 -1.14 -34.43 32.27
C PRO A 313 -0.29 -35.58 32.80
N THR A 314 0.47 -36.26 31.93
CA THR A 314 1.39 -37.34 32.32
C THR A 314 2.59 -36.77 33.07
N ILE A 315 3.21 -35.69 32.56
CA ILE A 315 4.34 -35.00 33.20
C ILE A 315 3.96 -34.53 34.60
N LEU A 316 2.75 -33.96 34.77
CA LEU A 316 2.28 -33.48 36.07
C LEU A 316 1.89 -34.62 37.02
N ALA A 317 1.35 -35.74 36.52
CA ALA A 317 1.08 -36.93 37.34
C ALA A 317 2.38 -37.54 37.88
N ASP A 318 3.43 -37.58 37.06
CA ASP A 318 4.76 -38.08 37.42
C ASP A 318 5.51 -37.18 38.44
N LEU A 319 4.97 -36.00 38.78
CA LEU A 319 5.41 -35.21 39.93
C LEU A 319 4.88 -35.75 41.28
N GLY A 320 4.13 -36.85 41.27
CA GLY A 320 3.53 -37.48 42.46
C GLY A 320 2.13 -36.98 42.78
N TRP A 321 1.44 -36.36 41.83
CA TRP A 321 0.07 -35.88 42.00
C TRP A 321 -0.96 -36.88 41.49
N THR A 322 -2.15 -36.88 42.09
CA THR A 322 -3.28 -37.69 41.58
C THR A 322 -3.71 -37.20 40.19
N ALA A 323 -4.32 -38.08 39.39
CA ALA A 323 -4.76 -37.73 38.03
C ALA A 323 -5.64 -36.47 38.00
N THR A 324 -6.61 -36.37 38.91
CA THR A 324 -7.48 -35.19 39.05
C THR A 324 -6.70 -33.92 39.41
N ARG A 325 -5.71 -34.03 40.30
CA ARG A 325 -4.87 -32.88 40.68
C ARG A 325 -3.99 -32.46 39.50
N ALA A 326 -3.38 -33.40 38.79
CA ALA A 326 -2.55 -33.13 37.61
C ALA A 326 -3.34 -32.39 36.51
N GLN A 327 -4.59 -32.79 36.25
CA GLN A 327 -5.48 -32.18 35.26
C GLN A 327 -5.90 -30.75 35.63
N LEU A 328 -6.22 -30.50 36.91
CA LEU A 328 -6.52 -29.15 37.36
C LEU A 328 -5.27 -28.24 37.31
N TYR A 329 -4.10 -28.79 37.63
CA TYR A 329 -2.84 -28.04 37.62
C TYR A 329 -2.31 -27.78 36.20
N SER A 330 -2.80 -28.48 35.17
CA SER A 330 -2.48 -28.13 33.78
C SER A 330 -3.24 -26.90 33.28
N VAL A 331 -4.36 -26.53 33.90
CA VAL A 331 -5.20 -25.40 33.43
C VAL A 331 -4.48 -24.05 33.50
N PRO A 332 -3.86 -23.63 34.65
CA PRO A 332 -3.27 -22.30 34.75
C PRO A 332 -2.11 -22.03 33.76
N PRO A 333 -1.15 -22.94 33.51
CA PRO A 333 -0.11 -22.74 32.50
C PRO A 333 -0.65 -22.49 31.09
N TYR A 334 -1.75 -23.13 30.71
CA TYR A 334 -2.39 -22.92 29.40
C TYR A 334 -3.12 -21.59 29.30
N VAL A 335 -3.81 -21.16 30.37
CA VAL A 335 -4.45 -19.83 30.43
C VAL A 335 -3.41 -18.73 30.30
N VAL A 336 -2.29 -18.84 31.03
CA VAL A 336 -1.17 -17.89 30.92
C VAL A 336 -0.59 -17.89 29.50
N ALA A 337 -0.44 -19.06 28.87
CA ALA A 337 0.04 -19.16 27.50
C ALA A 337 -0.90 -18.49 26.48
N ALA A 338 -2.22 -18.67 26.63
CA ALA A 338 -3.22 -18.02 25.77
C ALA A 338 -3.15 -16.49 25.86
N ILE A 339 -3.15 -15.95 27.09
CA ILE A 339 -3.06 -14.50 27.35
C ILE A 339 -1.75 -13.95 26.80
N THR A 340 -0.63 -14.63 27.07
CA THR A 340 0.70 -14.23 26.62
C THR A 340 0.80 -14.20 25.10
N ALA A 341 0.31 -15.23 24.42
CA ALA A 341 0.31 -15.30 22.95
C ALA A 341 -0.49 -14.14 22.31
N ILE A 342 -1.66 -13.79 22.86
CA ILE A 342 -2.48 -12.69 22.37
C ILE A 342 -1.79 -11.33 22.59
N ILE A 343 -1.21 -11.11 23.77
CA ILE A 343 -0.49 -9.87 24.11
C ILE A 343 0.71 -9.67 23.19
N ILE A 344 1.49 -10.72 22.95
CA ILE A 344 2.67 -10.65 22.08
C ILE A 344 2.27 -10.41 20.64
N ALA A 345 1.24 -11.09 20.14
CA ALA A 345 0.73 -10.84 18.80
C ALA A 345 0.36 -9.36 18.61
N TRP A 346 -0.30 -8.76 19.61
CA TRP A 346 -0.65 -7.34 19.61
C TRP A 346 0.57 -6.40 19.60
N PHE A 347 1.54 -6.61 20.50
CA PHE A 347 2.75 -5.78 20.57
C PHE A 347 3.65 -5.94 19.33
N SER A 348 3.77 -7.17 18.84
CA SER A 348 4.57 -7.53 17.67
C SER A 348 4.06 -6.83 16.40
N ASP A 349 2.73 -6.80 16.21
CA ASP A 349 2.13 -6.09 15.07
C ASP A 349 2.25 -4.57 15.19
N ARG A 350 2.12 -4.01 16.41
CA ARG A 350 2.24 -2.56 16.62
C ARG A 350 3.65 -2.02 16.40
N THR A 351 4.65 -2.76 16.85
CA THR A 351 6.06 -2.36 16.75
C THR A 351 6.72 -2.80 15.44
N ARG A 352 6.11 -3.72 14.69
CA ARG A 352 6.63 -4.30 13.45
C ARG A 352 8.00 -4.98 13.60
N GLN A 353 8.39 -5.36 14.82
CA GLN A 353 9.70 -5.93 15.16
C GLN A 353 9.60 -7.39 15.60
N ARG A 354 9.06 -8.26 14.74
CA ARG A 354 8.65 -9.63 15.11
C ARG A 354 9.78 -10.53 15.63
N GLY A 355 10.97 -10.43 15.03
CA GLY A 355 12.11 -11.27 15.40
C GLY A 355 12.52 -11.10 16.87
N ILE A 356 12.46 -9.89 17.40
CA ILE A 356 12.86 -9.59 18.80
C ILE A 356 11.91 -10.27 19.79
N TYR A 357 10.59 -10.18 19.57
CA TYR A 357 9.62 -10.83 20.45
C TYR A 357 9.75 -12.35 20.38
N LEU A 358 9.94 -12.91 19.19
CA LEU A 358 10.19 -14.36 19.04
C LEU A 358 11.43 -14.80 19.83
N ALA A 359 12.52 -14.03 19.77
CA ALA A 359 13.76 -14.35 20.49
C ALA A 359 13.53 -14.32 22.01
N VAL A 360 12.95 -13.22 22.52
CA VAL A 360 12.71 -13.05 23.97
C VAL A 360 11.86 -14.19 24.54
N PHE A 361 10.77 -14.57 23.87
CA PHE A 361 9.89 -15.62 24.39
C PHE A 361 10.43 -17.03 24.17
N SER A 362 11.21 -17.27 23.12
CA SER A 362 11.92 -18.55 22.97
C SER A 362 12.95 -18.75 24.08
N MET A 363 13.62 -17.69 24.55
CA MET A 363 14.52 -17.75 25.72
C MET A 363 13.77 -18.16 27.01
N ILE A 364 12.54 -17.67 27.21
CA ILE A 364 11.71 -18.09 28.35
C ILE A 364 11.41 -19.59 28.28
N ALA A 365 11.14 -20.13 27.08
CA ALA A 365 10.95 -21.57 26.89
C ALA A 365 12.24 -22.38 27.17
N VAL A 366 13.41 -21.86 26.78
CA VAL A 366 14.73 -22.46 27.11
C VAL A 366 14.90 -22.56 28.63
N ILE A 367 14.63 -21.48 29.36
CA ILE A 367 14.71 -21.46 30.83
C ILE A 367 13.74 -22.49 31.43
N GLY A 368 12.51 -22.56 30.92
CA GLY A 368 11.51 -23.53 31.37
C GLY A 368 11.96 -24.99 31.20
N PHE A 369 12.50 -25.34 30.02
CA PHE A 369 13.01 -26.69 29.78
C PHE A 369 14.29 -26.99 30.56
N ALA A 370 15.17 -26.01 30.77
CA ALA A 370 16.34 -26.18 31.62
C ALA A 370 15.91 -26.52 33.07
N ILE A 371 14.89 -25.82 33.60
CA ILE A 371 14.32 -26.13 34.90
C ILE A 371 13.73 -27.54 34.93
N LEU A 372 12.88 -27.91 33.97
CA LEU A 372 12.29 -29.26 33.91
C LEU A 372 13.35 -30.36 33.84
N ARG A 373 14.46 -30.08 33.15
CA ARG A 373 15.55 -31.02 32.90
C ARG A 373 16.49 -31.21 34.10
N PHE A 374 16.78 -30.15 34.85
CA PHE A 374 17.81 -30.17 35.91
C PHE A 374 17.24 -30.10 37.33
N ALA A 375 16.09 -29.46 37.55
CA ALA A 375 15.49 -29.40 38.87
C ALA A 375 14.95 -30.78 39.28
N THR A 376 14.99 -31.07 40.59
CA THR A 376 14.43 -32.30 41.18
C THR A 376 13.12 -32.05 41.90
N GLU A 377 12.93 -30.86 42.45
CA GLU A 377 11.75 -30.48 43.23
C GLU A 377 10.49 -30.31 42.35
N ALA A 378 9.38 -30.88 42.80
CA ALA A 378 8.10 -30.87 42.06
C ALA A 378 7.56 -29.45 41.82
N ASN A 379 7.62 -28.57 42.83
CA ASN A 379 7.15 -27.19 42.71
C ASN A 379 7.99 -26.37 41.72
N ILE A 380 9.31 -26.60 41.69
CA ILE A 380 10.23 -25.92 40.76
C ILE A 380 9.98 -26.42 39.34
N ARG A 381 9.77 -27.71 39.14
CA ARG A 381 9.38 -28.28 37.84
C ARG A 381 8.04 -27.72 37.35
N TYR A 382 7.07 -27.57 38.25
CA TYR A 382 5.79 -26.94 37.91
C TYR A 382 5.95 -25.47 37.48
N MET A 383 6.83 -24.70 38.13
CA MET A 383 7.21 -23.37 37.64
C MET A 383 7.83 -23.42 36.23
N GLY A 384 8.68 -24.42 35.96
CA GLY A 384 9.25 -24.66 34.64
C GLY A 384 8.18 -24.86 33.55
N VAL A 385 7.07 -25.52 33.88
CA VAL A 385 5.92 -25.69 32.96
C VAL A 385 5.34 -24.34 32.51
N PHE A 386 5.16 -23.37 33.42
CA PHE A 386 4.67 -22.04 33.06
C PHE A 386 5.59 -21.33 32.07
N PHE A 387 6.90 -21.42 32.26
CA PHE A 387 7.86 -20.79 31.34
C PHE A 387 7.85 -21.47 29.97
N VAL A 388 7.75 -22.81 29.93
CA VAL A 388 7.63 -23.52 28.65
C VAL A 388 6.36 -23.12 27.91
N THR A 389 5.20 -23.10 28.57
CA THR A 389 3.94 -22.78 27.89
C THR A 389 3.86 -21.29 27.50
N ALA A 390 4.30 -20.37 28.36
CA ALA A 390 4.32 -18.94 28.04
C ALA A 390 5.32 -18.59 26.93
N GLY A 391 6.45 -19.28 26.85
CA GLY A 391 7.50 -19.02 25.87
C GLY A 391 7.24 -19.64 24.48
N ALA A 392 6.70 -20.85 24.41
CA ALA A 392 6.60 -21.60 23.16
C ALA A 392 5.34 -21.26 22.33
N PHE A 393 4.19 -21.10 22.97
CA PHE A 393 2.90 -20.91 22.28
C PHE A 393 2.80 -19.64 21.39
N PRO A 394 3.42 -18.50 21.75
CA PRO A 394 3.45 -17.32 20.87
C PRO A 394 4.20 -17.55 19.54
N GLY A 395 5.11 -18.52 19.51
CA GLY A 395 6.01 -18.72 18.39
C GLY A 395 5.35 -19.21 17.10
N GLY A 396 4.26 -19.98 17.22
CA GLY A 396 3.55 -20.51 16.05
C GLY A 396 2.99 -19.42 15.13
N PRO A 397 2.08 -18.56 15.62
CA PRO A 397 1.58 -17.41 14.87
C PRO A 397 2.71 -16.48 14.42
N GLY A 398 3.74 -16.29 15.24
CA GLY A 398 4.83 -15.37 14.96
C GLY A 398 5.68 -15.78 13.76
N PHE A 399 6.13 -17.04 13.67
CA PHE A 399 6.92 -17.52 12.53
C PHE A 399 6.13 -17.53 11.22
N LEU A 400 4.87 -17.98 11.26
CA LEU A 400 4.00 -17.97 10.08
C LEU A 400 3.78 -16.55 9.56
N SER A 401 3.49 -15.62 10.47
CA SER A 401 3.29 -14.19 10.14
C SER A 401 4.55 -13.55 9.57
N TRP A 402 5.72 -13.91 10.11
CA TRP A 402 7.00 -13.35 9.66
C TRP A 402 7.34 -13.83 8.24
N ALA A 403 7.18 -15.12 7.95
CA ALA A 403 7.41 -15.68 6.61
C ALA A 403 6.50 -15.07 5.54
N MET A 404 5.21 -14.91 5.84
CA MET A 404 4.24 -14.33 4.90
C MET A 404 4.53 -12.87 4.56
N ASN A 405 5.04 -12.09 5.52
CA ASN A 405 5.32 -10.68 5.30
C ASN A 405 6.60 -10.44 4.49
N ASN A 406 7.55 -11.37 4.52
CA ASN A 406 8.80 -11.28 3.77
C ASN A 406 8.74 -11.94 2.39
N SER A 407 7.59 -12.51 2.01
CA SER A 407 7.40 -13.13 0.71
C SER A 407 6.82 -12.13 -0.31
N ALA A 408 7.57 -11.88 -1.39
CA ALA A 408 7.20 -10.91 -2.42
C ALA A 408 6.32 -11.57 -3.50
N GLY A 409 5.07 -11.10 -3.60
CA GLY A 409 4.08 -11.55 -4.59
C GLY A 409 2.95 -12.40 -3.98
N PRO A 410 1.71 -12.35 -4.51
CA PRO A 410 0.60 -13.16 -4.02
C PRO A 410 0.84 -14.67 -4.10
N SER A 411 1.29 -15.17 -5.26
CA SER A 411 1.52 -16.61 -5.49
C SER A 411 2.63 -17.17 -4.61
N VAL A 412 3.76 -16.46 -4.47
CA VAL A 412 4.87 -16.84 -3.58
C VAL A 412 4.43 -16.87 -2.12
N ARG A 413 3.61 -15.91 -1.66
CA ARG A 413 3.05 -15.90 -0.30
C ARG A 413 2.14 -17.07 -0.02
N ALA A 414 1.25 -17.41 -0.96
CA ALA A 414 0.36 -18.56 -0.83
C ALA A 414 1.14 -19.88 -0.72
N VAL A 415 2.21 -20.05 -1.51
CA VAL A 415 3.09 -21.21 -1.37
C VAL A 415 3.85 -21.17 -0.03
N THR A 416 4.30 -19.99 0.39
CA THR A 416 5.05 -19.83 1.65
C THR A 416 4.21 -20.19 2.87
N SER A 417 2.96 -19.76 2.94
CA SER A 417 2.09 -20.08 4.08
C SER A 417 1.84 -21.59 4.18
N ALA A 418 1.58 -22.26 3.05
CA ALA A 418 1.44 -23.72 3.01
C ALA A 418 2.75 -24.42 3.37
N TYR A 419 3.87 -24.01 2.77
CA TYR A 419 5.19 -24.60 3.01
C TYR A 419 5.61 -24.55 4.48
N VAL A 420 5.52 -23.36 5.10
CA VAL A 420 5.87 -23.19 6.53
C VAL A 420 4.98 -24.07 7.40
N VAL A 421 3.66 -24.07 7.17
CA VAL A 421 2.73 -24.88 7.97
C VAL A 421 2.99 -26.37 7.82
N SER A 422 3.14 -26.87 6.60
CA SER A 422 3.37 -28.30 6.36
C SER A 422 4.67 -28.81 7.00
N ILE A 423 5.77 -28.04 6.91
CA ILE A 423 7.02 -28.36 7.63
C ILE A 423 6.81 -28.28 9.14
N GLY A 424 6.08 -27.28 9.63
CA GLY A 424 5.70 -27.17 11.03
C GLY A 424 4.95 -28.40 11.56
N THR A 425 3.95 -28.87 10.81
CA THR A 425 3.11 -30.03 11.17
C THR A 425 3.93 -31.31 11.34
N MET A 426 5.03 -31.48 10.59
CA MET A 426 5.96 -32.61 10.78
C MET A 426 6.54 -32.66 12.20
N GLY A 427 6.65 -31.51 12.88
CA GLY A 427 7.07 -31.42 14.28
C GLY A 427 6.14 -32.18 15.23
N GLY A 428 4.86 -32.31 14.89
CA GLY A 428 3.90 -33.11 15.66
C GLY A 428 4.29 -34.60 15.72
N ILE A 429 4.77 -35.17 14.62
CA ILE A 429 5.24 -36.57 14.59
C ILE A 429 6.41 -36.74 15.56
N VAL A 430 7.42 -35.86 15.48
CA VAL A 430 8.59 -35.89 16.38
C VAL A 430 8.16 -35.70 17.83
N ALA A 431 7.21 -34.79 18.09
CA ALA A 431 6.66 -34.53 19.42
C ALA A 431 6.13 -35.81 20.08
N THR A 432 5.43 -36.67 19.33
CA THR A 432 4.91 -37.94 19.87
C THR A 432 6.00 -38.89 20.36
N TRP A 433 7.24 -38.72 19.92
CA TRP A 433 8.39 -39.55 20.32
C TRP A 433 9.33 -38.87 21.33
N THR A 434 9.04 -37.63 21.75
CA THR A 434 9.85 -36.94 22.76
C THR A 434 9.68 -37.54 24.15
N TYR A 435 8.45 -37.90 24.53
CA TYR A 435 8.14 -38.46 25.86
C TYR A 435 7.83 -39.96 25.72
N THR A 436 8.79 -40.80 26.10
CA THR A 436 8.69 -42.27 25.99
C THR A 436 8.58 -42.93 27.36
N PHE A 437 7.98 -44.11 27.41
CA PHE A 437 7.79 -44.85 28.67
C PHE A 437 9.12 -45.25 29.35
N LYS A 438 10.20 -45.44 28.58
CA LYS A 438 11.53 -45.81 29.11
C LYS A 438 12.20 -44.69 29.89
N ASP A 439 11.81 -43.45 29.61
CA ASP A 439 12.39 -42.24 30.17
C ASP A 439 11.54 -41.69 31.33
N ALA A 440 10.35 -42.26 31.55
CA ALA A 440 9.49 -41.94 32.69
C ALA A 440 10.17 -42.36 34.01
N PRO A 441 9.93 -41.64 35.13
CA PRO A 441 9.08 -40.46 35.29
C PRO A 441 9.82 -39.12 35.08
N LYS A 442 11.13 -39.14 34.77
CA LYS A 442 11.95 -37.93 34.72
C LYS A 442 12.03 -37.28 33.34
N TYR A 443 11.71 -38.03 32.28
CA TYR A 443 11.70 -37.60 30.89
C TYR A 443 12.94 -36.80 30.45
N PHE A 444 14.11 -37.30 30.83
CA PHE A 444 15.38 -36.63 30.61
C PHE A 444 15.65 -36.37 29.13
N THR A 445 15.40 -37.37 28.29
CA THR A 445 15.56 -37.32 26.84
C THR A 445 14.56 -36.35 26.23
N GLY A 446 13.29 -36.43 26.64
CA GLY A 446 12.22 -35.55 26.13
C GLY A 446 12.47 -34.08 26.43
N HIS A 447 12.85 -33.75 27.67
CA HIS A 447 13.22 -32.39 28.04
C HIS A 447 14.50 -31.92 27.35
N THR A 448 15.47 -32.81 27.11
CA THR A 448 16.71 -32.47 26.39
C THR A 448 16.44 -32.15 24.92
N ILE A 449 15.63 -32.95 24.23
CA ILE A 449 15.26 -32.70 22.82
C ILE A 449 14.59 -31.33 22.68
N ASN A 450 13.65 -31.01 23.57
CA ASN A 450 12.97 -29.73 23.55
C ASN A 450 13.89 -28.57 23.94
N LEU A 451 14.76 -28.74 24.93
CA LEU A 451 15.74 -27.72 25.32
C LEU A 451 16.68 -27.37 24.14
N VAL A 452 17.20 -28.39 23.45
CA VAL A 452 18.05 -28.20 22.27
C VAL A 452 17.26 -27.56 21.13
N GLY A 453 16.03 -28.00 20.87
CA GLY A 453 15.18 -27.41 19.85
C GLY A 453 14.91 -25.92 20.09
N GLN A 454 14.60 -25.53 21.33
CA GLN A 454 14.38 -24.12 21.68
C GLN A 454 15.68 -23.31 21.62
N SER A 455 16.83 -23.89 22.02
CA SER A 455 18.14 -23.22 21.93
C SER A 455 18.57 -23.00 20.47
N LEU A 456 18.32 -23.96 19.58
CA LEU A 456 18.54 -23.80 18.14
C LEU A 456 17.62 -22.73 17.55
N THR A 457 16.37 -22.66 18.00
CA THR A 457 15.42 -21.60 17.60
C THR A 457 15.97 -20.23 17.98
N GLN A 458 16.51 -20.09 19.19
CA GLN A 458 17.16 -18.87 19.66
C GLN A 458 18.38 -18.51 18.80
N GLU A 459 19.27 -19.46 18.51
CA GLU A 459 20.44 -19.23 17.66
C GLU A 459 20.05 -18.77 16.25
N LEU A 460 19.02 -19.37 15.66
CA LEU A 460 18.48 -18.97 14.36
C LEU A 460 17.96 -17.54 14.38
N LEU A 461 17.20 -17.17 15.41
CA LEU A 461 16.66 -15.83 15.58
C LEU A 461 17.77 -14.81 15.79
N GLU A 462 18.79 -15.12 16.60
CA GLU A 462 19.95 -14.26 16.81
C GLU A 462 20.74 -14.02 15.53
N ARG A 463 20.97 -15.06 14.71
CA ARG A 463 21.66 -14.93 13.41
C ARG A 463 20.89 -14.01 12.46
N GLU A 464 19.57 -14.17 12.37
CA GLU A 464 18.71 -13.32 11.52
C GLU A 464 18.66 -11.87 12.03
N ILE A 465 18.51 -11.65 13.34
CA ILE A 465 18.50 -10.31 13.94
C ILE A 465 19.88 -9.64 13.76
N THR A 466 20.97 -10.38 13.92
CA THR A 466 22.33 -9.88 13.70
C THR A 466 22.57 -9.55 12.24
N ALA A 467 22.17 -10.42 11.30
CA ALA A 467 22.24 -10.14 9.87
C ALA A 467 21.41 -8.89 9.49
N TRP A 468 20.25 -8.70 10.10
CA TRP A 468 19.44 -7.50 9.92
C TRP A 468 20.09 -6.26 10.53
N MET A 469 20.64 -6.34 11.75
CA MET A 469 21.35 -5.22 12.41
C MET A 469 22.61 -4.84 11.65
N ASP A 470 23.35 -5.82 11.14
CA ASP A 470 24.51 -5.58 10.30
C ASP A 470 24.09 -5.00 8.96
N GLY A 471 22.98 -5.47 8.35
CA GLY A 471 22.37 -4.84 7.18
C GLY A 471 21.93 -3.39 7.43
N GLN A 472 21.41 -3.07 8.61
CA GLN A 472 21.04 -1.71 9.04
C GLN A 472 22.27 -0.83 9.29
N LYS A 473 23.32 -1.37 9.93
CA LYS A 473 24.60 -0.69 10.12
C LYS A 473 25.31 -0.47 8.80
N LEU A 474 25.29 -1.45 7.90
CA LEU A 474 25.78 -1.35 6.53
C LEU A 474 24.98 -0.29 5.78
N ASN A 475 23.65 -0.25 5.87
CA ASN A 475 22.85 0.82 5.27
C ASN A 475 23.16 2.20 5.88
N ARG A 476 23.38 2.31 7.19
CA ARG A 476 23.80 3.57 7.86
C ARG A 476 25.22 4.00 7.51
N VAL A 477 26.16 3.07 7.41
CA VAL A 477 27.54 3.35 6.99
C VAL A 477 27.54 3.73 5.52
N ASN A 478 26.81 3.02 4.66
CA ASN A 478 26.65 3.34 3.24
C ASN A 478 25.96 4.72 3.03
N LEU A 479 25.10 5.17 3.95
CA LEU A 479 24.51 6.52 3.96
C LEU A 479 25.54 7.61 4.34
N VAL A 480 26.56 7.29 5.15
CA VAL A 480 27.57 8.24 5.65
C VAL A 480 28.83 8.26 4.77
N THR A 481 29.22 7.14 4.15
CA THR A 481 30.49 7.02 3.40
C THR A 481 30.32 7.05 1.88
N GLY A 482 29.10 7.25 1.36
CA GLY A 482 28.82 7.31 -0.09
C GLY A 482 29.26 6.07 -0.87
N THR A 483 29.63 4.99 -0.20
CA THR A 483 30.23 3.79 -0.78
C THR A 483 29.14 2.72 -0.87
N ARG A 484 28.61 2.55 -2.08
CA ARG A 484 27.52 1.63 -2.41
C ARG A 484 27.90 0.19 -2.11
N HIS A 485 27.05 -0.54 -1.37
CA HIS A 485 27.01 -1.99 -1.48
C HIS A 485 26.55 -2.37 -2.89
N SER A 486 27.44 -3.04 -3.60
CA SER A 486 27.19 -3.65 -4.90
C SER A 486 26.02 -4.61 -4.77
N ALA A 487 24.85 -4.26 -5.32
CA ALA A 487 24.00 -5.30 -5.85
C ALA A 487 24.86 -6.13 -6.82
N THR A 488 24.67 -7.44 -6.89
CA THR A 488 25.25 -8.24 -7.98
C THR A 488 24.65 -7.74 -9.28
N TYR A 489 25.33 -6.79 -9.93
CA TYR A 489 24.94 -6.22 -11.20
C TYR A 489 25.40 -7.18 -12.29
N THR A 490 24.46 -7.98 -12.80
CA THR A 490 24.68 -8.71 -14.03
C THR A 490 24.70 -7.71 -15.18
N MET A 491 25.84 -7.56 -15.85
CA MET A 491 26.07 -6.62 -16.95
C MET A 491 26.55 -7.38 -18.18
N ARG A 492 26.06 -7.01 -19.36
CA ARG A 492 26.57 -7.54 -20.63
C ARG A 492 27.53 -6.55 -21.27
N LEU A 493 28.67 -7.05 -21.74
CA LEU A 493 29.66 -6.25 -22.46
C LEU A 493 29.91 -6.87 -23.83
N LEU A 494 30.17 -6.02 -24.82
CA LEU A 494 30.55 -6.41 -26.17
C LEU A 494 32.08 -6.57 -26.23
N ASN A 495 32.57 -7.70 -26.74
CA ASN A 495 34.00 -7.87 -26.97
C ASN A 495 34.45 -7.05 -28.19
N THR A 496 35.44 -6.19 -28.01
CA THR A 496 35.89 -5.25 -29.06
C THR A 496 36.58 -5.94 -30.24
N ARG A 497 37.07 -7.18 -30.07
CA ARG A 497 37.73 -7.96 -31.13
C ARG A 497 36.76 -8.88 -31.87
N THR A 498 35.99 -9.69 -31.14
CA THR A 498 35.10 -10.72 -31.72
C THR A 498 33.68 -10.23 -31.98
N LYS A 499 33.26 -9.12 -31.35
CA LYS A 499 31.91 -8.54 -31.45
C LYS A 499 30.84 -9.47 -30.84
N GLU A 500 31.27 -10.40 -30.00
CA GLU A 500 30.39 -11.27 -29.22
C GLU A 500 30.06 -10.65 -27.86
N LEU A 501 28.82 -10.86 -27.39
CA LEU A 501 28.37 -10.40 -26.09
C LEU A 501 28.76 -11.40 -24.99
N ARG A 502 29.27 -10.90 -23.86
CA ARG A 502 29.56 -11.69 -22.66
C ARG A 502 28.88 -11.09 -21.43
N VAL A 503 28.35 -11.97 -20.59
CA VAL A 503 27.69 -11.61 -19.33
C VAL A 503 28.70 -11.66 -18.20
N PHE A 504 28.73 -10.62 -17.38
CA PHE A 504 29.60 -10.49 -16.21
C PHE A 504 28.77 -10.21 -14.96
N THR A 505 29.10 -10.89 -13.87
CA THR A 505 28.39 -10.80 -12.58
C THR A 505 29.18 -10.01 -11.51
N HIS A 506 30.39 -9.53 -11.85
CA HIS A 506 31.30 -8.84 -10.93
C HIS A 506 31.96 -7.62 -11.60
N SER A 507 32.14 -6.54 -10.83
CA SER A 507 32.54 -5.19 -11.28
C SER A 507 34.04 -4.97 -11.54
N ARG A 508 34.87 -6.02 -11.64
CA ARG A 508 36.35 -5.85 -11.69
C ARG A 508 36.96 -5.79 -13.09
N ILE A 509 36.16 -5.84 -14.15
CA ILE A 509 36.69 -5.85 -15.52
C ILE A 509 36.82 -4.41 -16.01
N PRO A 510 37.98 -3.98 -16.55
CA PRO A 510 38.09 -2.68 -17.20
C PRO A 510 37.32 -2.72 -18.53
N TYR A 511 36.42 -1.76 -18.72
CA TYR A 511 35.67 -1.59 -19.97
C TYR A 511 35.53 -0.11 -20.32
N ALA A 512 35.40 0.15 -21.62
CA ALA A 512 34.97 1.45 -22.15
C ALA A 512 33.43 1.49 -22.23
N ILE A 513 32.84 2.68 -22.25
CA ILE A 513 31.40 2.85 -22.41
C ILE A 513 31.09 3.86 -23.51
N LEU A 514 30.08 3.58 -24.34
CA LEU A 514 29.60 4.50 -25.38
C LEU A 514 28.40 5.30 -24.87
N SER A 515 28.50 6.62 -24.97
CA SER A 515 27.39 7.56 -24.85
C SER A 515 27.06 8.14 -26.22
N HIS A 516 25.80 8.06 -26.63
CA HIS A 516 25.38 8.55 -27.95
C HIS A 516 23.92 9.01 -27.96
N THR A 517 23.53 9.69 -29.02
CA THR A 517 22.11 9.86 -29.35
C THR A 517 21.68 8.79 -30.34
N TRP A 518 20.47 8.26 -30.18
CA TRP A 518 19.94 7.25 -31.10
C TRP A 518 19.53 7.90 -32.43
N GLY A 519 20.04 7.35 -33.52
CA GLY A 519 19.71 7.72 -34.90
C GLY A 519 18.67 6.78 -35.52
N SER A 520 18.57 6.81 -36.85
CA SER A 520 17.76 5.84 -37.61
C SER A 520 18.55 4.53 -37.77
N GLU A 521 17.92 3.38 -37.50
CA GLU A 521 18.50 2.03 -37.65
C GLU A 521 19.69 1.73 -36.70
N GLU A 522 19.47 1.88 -35.39
CA GLU A 522 20.41 1.41 -34.36
C GLU A 522 20.53 -0.11 -34.31
N VAL A 523 21.72 -0.62 -34.02
CA VAL A 523 21.95 -2.05 -33.82
C VAL A 523 21.45 -2.46 -32.44
N THR A 524 20.36 -3.23 -32.37
CA THR A 524 19.84 -3.76 -31.12
C THR A 524 20.55 -5.06 -30.70
N LEU A 525 20.26 -5.53 -29.48
CA LEU A 525 20.70 -6.85 -29.02
C LEU A 525 20.25 -7.96 -29.98
N GLN A 526 18.99 -7.90 -30.41
CA GLN A 526 18.39 -8.91 -31.28
C GLN A 526 19.09 -8.94 -32.65
N ASP A 527 19.44 -7.78 -33.19
CA ASP A 527 20.12 -7.68 -34.50
C ASP A 527 21.53 -8.28 -34.47
N LEU A 528 22.25 -8.11 -33.35
CA LEU A 528 23.57 -8.72 -33.15
C LEU A 528 23.49 -10.24 -32.99
N LEU A 529 22.47 -10.74 -32.29
CA LEU A 529 22.26 -12.19 -32.13
C LEU A 529 21.79 -12.86 -33.43
N ALA A 530 21.03 -12.14 -34.26
CA ALA A 530 20.49 -12.65 -35.53
C ALA A 530 21.47 -12.53 -36.71
N VAL A 531 22.69 -12.02 -36.52
CA VAL A 531 23.73 -11.81 -37.55
C VAL A 531 23.31 -10.80 -38.65
N ASN A 532 22.19 -10.09 -38.48
CA ASN A 532 21.71 -9.08 -39.42
C ASN A 532 22.26 -7.66 -39.14
N ALA A 533 23.11 -7.50 -38.14
CA ALA A 533 23.61 -6.20 -37.71
C ALA A 533 24.37 -5.42 -38.79
N SER A 534 25.07 -6.08 -39.71
CA SER A 534 25.97 -5.42 -40.67
C SER A 534 25.28 -4.59 -41.75
N SER A 535 23.97 -4.79 -41.97
CA SER A 535 23.19 -4.02 -42.95
C SER A 535 22.61 -2.72 -42.40
N LEU A 536 22.65 -2.52 -41.07
CA LEU A 536 22.09 -1.35 -40.39
C LEU A 536 23.07 -0.18 -40.38
N LYS A 537 22.57 1.05 -40.54
CA LYS A 537 23.41 2.27 -40.46
C LYS A 537 24.16 2.40 -39.13
N GLY A 538 23.52 2.05 -38.03
CA GLY A 538 24.12 2.08 -36.68
C GLY A 538 25.34 1.16 -36.52
N TYR A 539 25.58 0.23 -37.45
CA TYR A 539 26.72 -0.69 -37.40
C TYR A 539 28.05 0.04 -37.55
N LYS A 540 28.14 1.07 -38.40
CA LYS A 540 29.36 1.89 -38.56
C LYS A 540 29.78 2.51 -37.22
N LYS A 541 28.81 3.06 -36.48
CA LYS A 541 29.02 3.64 -35.15
C LYS A 541 29.47 2.58 -34.13
N LEU A 542 28.83 1.42 -34.10
CA LEU A 542 29.21 0.33 -33.21
C LEU A 542 30.64 -0.16 -33.46
N ILE A 543 31.03 -0.30 -34.73
CA ILE A 543 32.39 -0.72 -35.12
C ILE A 543 33.42 0.36 -34.78
N GLY A 544 33.12 1.63 -35.05
CA GLY A 544 33.98 2.75 -34.64
C GLY A 544 34.24 2.75 -33.13
N ALA A 545 33.19 2.55 -32.33
CA ALA A 545 33.30 2.45 -30.87
C ALA A 545 34.17 1.27 -30.43
N CYS A 546 34.02 0.10 -31.07
CA CYS A 546 34.86 -1.06 -30.80
C CYS A 546 36.32 -0.82 -31.18
N ASN A 547 36.57 -0.17 -32.32
CA ASN A 547 37.93 0.13 -32.79
C ASN A 547 38.62 1.15 -31.88
N GLN A 548 37.91 2.20 -31.44
CA GLN A 548 38.45 3.17 -30.49
C GLN A 548 38.75 2.52 -29.14
N ALA A 549 37.80 1.75 -28.59
CA ALA A 549 38.02 0.99 -27.35
C ALA A 549 39.23 0.05 -27.45
N LEU A 550 39.40 -0.61 -28.60
CA LEU A 550 40.52 -1.50 -28.86
C LEU A 550 41.86 -0.74 -28.95
N SER A 551 41.87 0.43 -29.59
CA SER A 551 43.03 1.33 -29.68
C SER A 551 43.49 1.78 -28.29
N ASP A 552 42.54 2.08 -27.41
CA ASP A 552 42.81 2.51 -26.03
C ASP A 552 43.10 1.31 -25.08
N GLY A 553 43.14 0.09 -25.60
CA GLY A 553 43.53 -1.12 -24.86
C GLY A 553 42.40 -1.83 -24.11
N PHE A 554 41.13 -1.55 -24.41
CA PHE A 554 39.97 -2.21 -23.81
C PHE A 554 39.47 -3.37 -24.66
N ASP A 555 39.43 -4.57 -24.07
CA ASP A 555 38.85 -5.76 -24.71
C ASP A 555 37.31 -5.77 -24.69
N TYR A 556 36.71 -4.90 -23.89
CA TYR A 556 35.26 -4.85 -23.67
C TYR A 556 34.73 -3.42 -23.71
N ILE A 557 33.58 -3.24 -24.37
CA ILE A 557 32.82 -1.99 -24.40
C ILE A 557 31.36 -2.25 -24.03
N TRP A 558 30.74 -1.30 -23.32
CA TRP A 558 29.30 -1.30 -23.09
C TRP A 558 28.61 -0.28 -24.00
N ILE A 559 27.50 -0.69 -24.61
CA ILE A 559 26.67 0.15 -25.47
C ILE A 559 25.20 -0.14 -25.16
N ASP A 560 24.42 0.87 -24.79
CA ASP A 560 23.05 0.74 -24.31
C ASP A 560 22.09 0.09 -25.33
N THR A 561 22.33 0.28 -26.63
CA THR A 561 21.49 -0.27 -27.70
C THR A 561 21.56 -1.79 -27.81
N CYS A 562 22.73 -2.38 -27.57
CA CYS A 562 22.96 -3.81 -27.75
C CYS A 562 23.36 -4.59 -26.49
N CYS A 563 23.76 -3.93 -25.42
CA CYS A 563 24.11 -4.58 -24.16
C CYS A 563 22.90 -4.75 -23.21
N ILE A 564 21.75 -4.15 -23.52
CA ILE A 564 20.52 -4.28 -22.74
C ILE A 564 19.45 -5.00 -23.57
N ASP A 565 18.77 -5.98 -22.99
CA ASP A 565 17.58 -6.57 -23.60
C ASP A 565 16.38 -5.69 -23.28
N LYS A 566 16.01 -4.86 -24.26
CA LYS A 566 14.88 -3.94 -24.14
C LYS A 566 13.52 -4.66 -24.27
N THR A 567 13.49 -5.94 -24.68
CA THR A 567 12.27 -6.74 -24.73
C THR A 567 11.88 -7.31 -23.35
N SER A 568 12.85 -7.42 -22.43
CA SER A 568 12.61 -7.83 -21.05
C SER A 568 12.42 -6.60 -20.16
N SER A 569 11.17 -6.32 -19.77
CA SER A 569 10.84 -5.22 -18.85
C SER A 569 11.58 -5.32 -17.51
N SER A 570 11.82 -6.54 -17.04
CA SER A 570 12.57 -6.82 -15.81
C SER A 570 14.06 -6.48 -15.93
N GLU A 571 14.67 -6.74 -17.10
CA GLU A 571 16.06 -6.40 -17.35
C GLU A 571 16.22 -4.89 -17.61
N LEU A 572 15.33 -4.31 -18.42
CA LEU A 572 15.31 -2.87 -18.67
C LEU A 572 15.22 -2.07 -17.35
N THR A 573 14.34 -2.49 -16.45
CA THR A 573 14.21 -1.87 -15.12
C THR A 573 15.49 -1.99 -14.30
N LYS A 574 16.13 -3.17 -14.28
CA LYS A 574 17.41 -3.37 -13.59
C LYS A 574 18.51 -2.52 -14.21
N ALA A 575 18.56 -2.45 -15.54
CA ALA A 575 19.57 -1.72 -16.29
C ALA A 575 19.50 -0.21 -16.02
N ILE A 576 18.31 0.38 -16.13
CA ILE A 576 18.11 1.82 -15.86
C ILE A 576 18.47 2.18 -14.41
N ASN A 577 18.07 1.34 -13.43
CA ASN A 577 18.45 1.53 -12.03
C ASN A 577 19.96 1.32 -11.77
N SER A 578 20.70 0.69 -12.68
CA SER A 578 22.13 0.41 -12.56
C SER A 578 23.01 1.31 -13.44
N MET A 579 22.41 2.09 -14.34
CA MET A 579 23.13 2.76 -15.43
C MET A 579 24.18 3.75 -14.92
N TRP A 580 23.86 4.50 -13.85
CA TRP A 580 24.84 5.37 -13.18
C TRP A 580 26.09 4.61 -12.74
N VAL A 581 25.92 3.44 -12.12
CA VAL A 581 27.05 2.62 -11.65
C VAL A 581 27.90 2.16 -12.84
N TRP A 582 27.25 1.81 -13.96
CA TRP A 582 27.95 1.39 -15.16
C TRP A 582 28.75 2.51 -15.81
N TYR A 583 28.21 3.73 -15.86
CA TYR A 583 28.98 4.90 -16.31
C TYR A 583 30.10 5.26 -15.32
N GLN A 584 29.82 5.26 -14.02
CA GLN A 584 30.79 5.58 -12.98
C GLN A 584 31.99 4.62 -12.94
N ASN A 585 31.74 3.33 -13.16
CA ASN A 585 32.79 2.29 -13.12
C ASN A 585 33.49 2.08 -14.47
N SER A 586 33.01 2.69 -15.56
CA SER A 586 33.72 2.68 -16.83
C SER A 586 35.07 3.38 -16.70
N ARG A 587 36.07 2.89 -17.44
CA ARG A 587 37.40 3.52 -17.45
C ARG A 587 37.43 4.78 -18.32
N VAL A 588 36.65 4.77 -19.39
CA VAL A 588 36.48 5.89 -20.30
C VAL A 588 35.07 5.84 -20.89
N CYS A 589 34.45 7.01 -21.01
CA CYS A 589 33.20 7.22 -21.73
C CYS A 589 33.48 7.95 -23.04
N TYR A 590 33.12 7.34 -24.16
CA TYR A 590 33.18 7.97 -25.47
C TYR A 590 31.83 8.61 -25.77
N ALA A 591 31.79 9.95 -25.82
CA ALA A 591 30.60 10.71 -26.19
C ALA A 591 30.63 10.97 -27.70
N TYR A 592 29.87 10.17 -28.45
CA TYR A 592 29.81 10.25 -29.91
C TYR A 592 28.72 11.25 -30.34
N LEU A 593 29.13 12.30 -31.05
CA LEU A 593 28.29 13.40 -31.52
C LEU A 593 28.00 13.26 -33.02
N GLU A 594 26.91 12.57 -33.35
CA GLU A 594 26.50 12.28 -34.74
C GLU A 594 26.19 13.55 -35.58
N ASP A 595 25.97 14.69 -34.92
CA ASP A 595 25.61 15.96 -35.55
C ASP A 595 26.76 16.99 -35.59
N VAL A 596 27.99 16.57 -35.31
CA VAL A 596 29.18 17.42 -35.35
C VAL A 596 30.20 16.83 -36.33
N PRO A 597 30.42 17.48 -37.49
CA PRO A 597 31.42 17.04 -38.48
C PRO A 597 32.85 17.45 -38.07
N GLU A 598 33.86 16.72 -38.58
CA GLU A 598 35.30 17.01 -38.37
C GLU A 598 35.68 18.45 -38.78
N GLU A 599 35.16 18.93 -39.92
CA GLU A 599 35.50 20.24 -40.50
C GLU A 599 35.19 21.42 -39.56
N ASP A 600 34.28 21.22 -38.61
CA ASP A 600 33.88 22.22 -37.63
C ASP A 600 34.75 22.23 -36.36
N VAL A 601 35.72 21.32 -36.21
CA VAL A 601 36.55 21.21 -34.99
C VAL A 601 37.65 22.29 -34.92
N ASP A 602 38.00 22.94 -36.05
CA ASP A 602 39.28 23.67 -36.20
C ASP A 602 39.19 25.20 -36.39
N VAL A 603 38.07 25.85 -36.05
CA VAL A 603 37.92 27.31 -36.25
C VAL A 603 37.97 28.11 -34.94
N LEU A 604 39.14 28.71 -34.68
CA LEU A 604 39.38 29.91 -33.84
C LEU A 604 39.22 29.80 -32.32
N GLY A 605 40.11 29.07 -31.63
CA GLY A 605 40.40 29.31 -30.19
C GLY A 605 39.17 29.41 -29.27
N GLY A 606 38.08 28.77 -29.68
CA GLY A 606 36.71 29.05 -29.31
C GLY A 606 35.85 28.01 -30.00
N TYR A 607 35.14 27.23 -29.19
CA TYR A 607 34.44 26.02 -29.60
C TYR A 607 33.40 26.30 -30.70
N SER A 608 33.31 25.43 -31.70
CA SER A 608 32.38 25.60 -32.82
C SER A 608 30.93 25.66 -32.36
N LYS A 609 30.16 26.53 -33.03
CA LYS A 609 28.72 26.69 -32.82
C LYS A 609 27.98 25.36 -33.02
N THR A 610 28.49 24.48 -33.87
CA THR A 610 27.89 23.16 -34.13
C THR A 610 28.02 22.25 -32.91
N PHE A 611 29.20 22.21 -32.28
CA PHE A 611 29.42 21.49 -31.01
C PHE A 611 28.49 22.00 -29.90
N MET A 612 28.43 23.32 -29.69
CA MET A 612 27.61 23.92 -28.62
C MET A 612 26.11 23.63 -28.79
N ASN A 613 25.64 23.42 -30.02
CA ASN A 613 24.24 23.15 -30.35
C ASN A 613 23.94 21.66 -30.58
N SER A 614 24.89 20.76 -30.30
CA SER A 614 24.67 19.32 -30.49
C SER A 614 23.46 18.84 -29.69
N ARG A 615 22.66 17.98 -30.32
CA ARG A 615 21.51 17.27 -29.72
C ARG A 615 21.93 16.48 -28.49
N TRP A 616 23.20 16.06 -28.39
CA TRP A 616 23.70 15.33 -27.24
C TRP A 616 23.55 16.13 -25.93
N PHE A 617 23.80 17.44 -25.94
CA PHE A 617 23.67 18.27 -24.73
C PHE A 617 22.22 18.53 -24.31
N THR A 618 21.27 18.39 -25.24
CA THR A 618 19.84 18.59 -24.98
C THR A 618 19.10 17.28 -24.70
N ARG A 619 19.74 16.11 -24.80
CA ARG A 619 19.13 14.82 -24.47
C ARG A 619 19.09 14.59 -22.95
N GLY A 620 17.98 14.08 -22.41
CA GLY A 620 17.85 13.81 -20.96
C GLY A 620 18.88 12.81 -20.43
N TRP A 621 18.99 11.65 -21.08
CA TRP A 621 19.85 10.54 -20.65
C TRP A 621 21.34 10.91 -20.57
N THR A 622 21.84 11.73 -21.49
CA THR A 622 23.27 12.11 -21.57
C THR A 622 23.77 12.92 -20.38
N LEU A 623 22.87 13.44 -19.51
CA LEU A 623 23.27 14.16 -18.30
C LEU A 623 24.09 13.28 -17.37
N GLN A 624 23.59 12.08 -17.08
CA GLN A 624 24.33 11.16 -16.21
C GLN A 624 25.56 10.58 -16.91
N GLU A 625 25.55 10.53 -18.24
CA GLU A 625 26.67 10.05 -19.07
C GLU A 625 27.82 11.07 -19.11
N LEU A 626 27.51 12.35 -18.94
CA LEU A 626 28.49 13.43 -18.76
C LEU A 626 29.07 13.45 -17.33
N ILE A 627 28.22 13.22 -16.33
CA ILE A 627 28.51 13.47 -14.92
C ILE A 627 29.14 12.25 -14.24
N ALA A 628 28.60 11.05 -14.46
CA ALA A 628 28.99 9.87 -13.69
C ALA A 628 30.40 9.32 -14.01
N PRO A 629 30.86 9.27 -15.28
CA PRO A 629 32.20 8.76 -15.60
C PRO A 629 33.33 9.63 -15.06
N SER A 630 34.45 9.00 -14.74
CA SER A 630 35.69 9.70 -14.38
C SER A 630 36.31 10.42 -15.58
N THR A 631 36.26 9.81 -16.77
CA THR A 631 36.83 10.33 -18.01
C THR A 631 35.78 10.32 -19.12
N VAL A 632 35.60 11.45 -19.80
CA VAL A 632 34.71 11.58 -20.97
C VAL A 632 35.49 12.22 -22.11
N ILE A 633 35.48 11.59 -23.28
CA ILE A 633 36.13 12.06 -24.51
C ILE A 633 35.05 12.25 -25.57
N PHE A 634 35.01 13.42 -26.21
CA PHE A 634 34.03 13.75 -27.24
C PHE A 634 34.59 13.43 -28.63
N TYR A 635 33.79 12.77 -29.45
CA TYR A 635 34.11 12.39 -30.83
C TYR A 635 33.05 12.93 -31.79
N SER A 636 33.48 13.36 -32.97
CA SER A 636 32.62 13.72 -34.12
C SER A 636 31.98 12.49 -34.78
N ASP A 637 31.19 12.73 -35.83
CA ASP A 637 30.48 11.69 -36.61
C ASP A 637 31.41 10.72 -37.39
N ASP A 638 32.68 11.07 -37.56
CA ASP A 638 33.72 10.27 -38.20
C ASP A 638 34.76 9.70 -37.21
N TRP A 639 34.52 9.83 -35.90
CA TRP A 639 35.43 9.42 -34.83
C TRP A 639 36.73 10.26 -34.72
N TYR A 640 36.71 11.51 -35.17
CA TYR A 640 37.75 12.49 -34.83
C TYR A 640 37.60 12.97 -33.38
N GLU A 641 38.71 13.02 -32.62
CA GLU A 641 38.70 13.46 -31.22
C GLU A 641 38.54 14.99 -31.14
N ILE A 642 37.42 15.44 -30.56
CA ILE A 642 37.14 16.87 -30.34
C ILE A 642 37.87 17.37 -29.09
N GLY A 643 37.93 16.52 -28.06
CA GLY A 643 38.65 16.80 -26.81
C GLY A 643 38.00 16.15 -25.59
N THR A 644 38.62 16.34 -24.43
CA THR A 644 38.15 15.76 -23.16
C THR A 644 37.27 16.72 -22.36
N ARG A 645 36.40 16.18 -21.51
CA ARG A 645 35.59 16.98 -20.56
C ARG A 645 36.45 17.90 -19.69
N ASP A 646 37.64 17.45 -19.29
CA ASP A 646 38.56 18.22 -18.45
C ASP A 646 39.19 19.41 -19.16
N GLN A 647 39.42 19.31 -20.47
CA GLN A 647 39.88 20.44 -21.28
C GLN A 647 38.74 21.43 -21.60
N MET A 648 37.48 20.99 -21.50
CA MET A 648 36.30 21.76 -21.95
C MET A 648 35.37 22.19 -20.81
N ARG A 649 35.87 22.28 -19.57
CA ARG A 649 35.05 22.55 -18.37
C ARG A 649 34.25 23.85 -18.46
N GLU A 650 34.86 24.94 -18.91
CA GLU A 650 34.21 26.25 -19.03
C GLU A 650 33.06 26.26 -20.06
N PRO A 651 33.27 25.82 -21.32
CA PRO A 651 32.19 25.69 -22.30
C PRO A 651 31.10 24.73 -21.87
N LEU A 652 31.48 23.57 -21.32
CA LEU A 652 30.50 22.59 -20.85
C LEU A 652 29.65 23.18 -19.74
N GLY A 653 30.24 23.97 -18.85
CA GLY A 653 29.47 24.69 -17.83
C GLY A 653 28.50 25.71 -18.43
N LYS A 654 28.91 26.45 -19.47
CA LYS A 654 28.02 27.39 -20.20
C LYS A 654 26.87 26.68 -20.92
N ILE A 655 27.15 25.53 -21.55
CA ILE A 655 26.15 24.76 -22.32
C ILE A 655 25.15 24.08 -21.38
N THR A 656 25.64 23.45 -20.30
CA THR A 656 24.85 22.55 -19.45
C THR A 656 24.29 23.20 -18.18
N GLY A 657 24.81 24.37 -17.79
CA GLY A 657 24.51 24.99 -16.50
C GLY A 657 25.18 24.30 -15.29
N ILE A 658 26.06 23.32 -15.54
CA ILE A 658 26.86 22.66 -14.50
C ILE A 658 28.02 23.58 -14.12
N ASP A 659 28.24 23.80 -12.82
CA ASP A 659 29.39 24.57 -12.36
C ASP A 659 30.70 23.92 -12.85
N HIS A 660 31.56 24.68 -13.52
CA HIS A 660 32.86 24.20 -14.04
C HIS A 660 33.73 23.54 -12.96
N LYS A 661 33.59 23.94 -11.69
CA LYS A 661 34.28 23.32 -10.54
C LYS A 661 33.83 21.88 -10.29
N PHE A 662 32.60 21.52 -10.66
CA PHE A 662 32.15 20.13 -10.57
C PHE A 662 33.07 19.20 -11.37
N PHE A 663 33.47 19.61 -12.58
CA PHE A 663 34.36 18.82 -13.42
C PHE A 663 35.80 18.75 -12.91
N GLU A 664 36.19 19.60 -11.94
CA GLU A 664 37.49 19.53 -11.29
C GLU A 664 37.49 18.59 -10.08
N TYR A 665 36.47 18.67 -9.22
CA TYR A 665 36.44 17.92 -7.94
C TYR A 665 35.55 16.67 -7.96
N GLY A 666 34.54 16.62 -8.82
CA GLY A 666 33.59 15.48 -8.94
C GLY A 666 32.69 15.25 -7.71
N ILE A 667 32.59 16.19 -6.78
CA ILE A 667 31.87 16.01 -5.51
C ILE A 667 30.39 16.40 -5.69
N LEU A 668 29.56 15.44 -6.12
CA LEU A 668 28.12 15.67 -6.36
C LEU A 668 27.35 16.12 -5.10
N GLY A 669 27.78 15.68 -3.92
CA GLY A 669 27.13 16.01 -2.64
C GLY A 669 27.22 17.47 -2.21
N ARG A 670 28.06 18.29 -2.85
CA ARG A 670 28.15 19.75 -2.58
C ARG A 670 27.01 20.55 -3.20
N TYR A 671 26.32 19.99 -4.19
CA TYR A 671 25.28 20.68 -4.93
C TYR A 671 23.92 20.31 -4.38
N SER A 672 23.07 21.32 -4.17
CA SER A 672 21.70 21.12 -3.69
C SER A 672 20.85 20.37 -4.71
N ILE A 673 19.72 19.82 -4.27
CA ILE A 673 18.74 19.19 -5.18
C ILE A 673 18.32 20.17 -6.27
N ALA A 674 18.03 21.44 -5.92
CA ALA A 674 17.63 22.47 -6.87
C ALA A 674 18.66 22.68 -7.99
N GLN A 675 19.95 22.77 -7.65
CA GLN A 675 21.02 22.93 -8.63
C GLN A 675 21.11 21.73 -9.57
N ARG A 676 20.95 20.54 -8.99
CA ARG A 676 21.05 19.30 -9.77
C ARG A 676 19.84 19.10 -10.68
N MET A 677 18.66 19.54 -10.25
CA MET A 677 17.46 19.60 -11.11
C MET A 677 17.61 20.63 -12.22
N SER A 678 18.25 21.78 -11.97
CA SER A 678 18.47 22.81 -12.99
C SER A 678 19.36 22.32 -14.14
N TRP A 679 20.31 21.40 -13.88
CA TRP A 679 21.12 20.75 -14.93
C TRP A 679 20.30 19.88 -15.90
N ALA A 680 19.10 19.46 -15.48
CA ALA A 680 18.15 18.70 -16.28
C ALA A 680 17.07 19.58 -16.95
N ALA A 681 16.91 20.83 -16.51
CA ALA A 681 15.77 21.69 -16.87
C ALA A 681 15.64 21.96 -18.39
N LYS A 682 16.77 22.11 -19.09
CA LYS A 682 16.80 22.38 -20.54
C LYS A 682 16.86 21.13 -21.41
N ARG A 683 16.80 19.93 -20.81
CA ARG A 683 16.94 18.66 -21.51
C ARG A 683 15.59 18.09 -21.92
N LYS A 684 15.57 17.37 -23.04
CA LYS A 684 14.40 16.77 -23.68
C LYS A 684 14.54 15.24 -23.71
N THR A 685 13.43 14.57 -23.48
CA THR A 685 13.29 13.12 -23.54
C THR A 685 12.25 12.73 -24.57
N THR A 686 12.31 11.49 -25.06
CA THR A 686 11.33 10.99 -26.04
C THR A 686 10.00 10.65 -25.36
N ARG A 687 10.08 10.00 -24.20
CA ARG A 687 8.93 9.73 -23.33
C ARG A 687 8.91 10.72 -22.19
N VAL A 688 7.72 11.08 -21.72
CA VAL A 688 7.55 12.06 -20.63
C VAL A 688 8.13 11.50 -19.34
N GLU A 689 7.93 10.21 -19.07
CA GLU A 689 8.43 9.54 -17.85
C GLU A 689 9.95 9.47 -17.79
N ASP A 690 10.62 9.44 -18.94
CA ASP A 690 12.08 9.44 -18.99
C ASP A 690 12.68 10.74 -18.42
N GLN A 691 11.91 11.84 -18.32
CA GLN A 691 12.34 13.05 -17.59
C GLN A 691 12.67 12.74 -16.13
N ALA A 692 12.01 11.74 -15.53
CA ALA A 692 12.31 11.25 -14.20
C ALA A 692 13.35 10.12 -14.24
N TYR A 693 13.18 9.14 -15.14
CA TYR A 693 14.02 7.94 -15.14
C TYR A 693 15.48 8.19 -15.49
N CYS A 694 15.76 9.20 -16.32
CA CYS A 694 17.14 9.61 -16.60
C CYS A 694 17.86 10.25 -15.41
N LEU A 695 17.14 10.62 -14.34
CA LEU A 695 17.68 11.31 -13.17
C LEU A 695 17.85 10.39 -11.94
N LEU A 696 17.37 9.14 -11.99
CA LEU A 696 17.47 8.19 -10.85
C LEU A 696 18.92 8.07 -10.35
N GLY A 697 19.83 7.87 -11.29
CA GLY A 697 21.26 7.76 -11.06
C GLY A 697 21.84 8.97 -10.36
N LEU A 698 21.53 10.16 -10.90
CA LEU A 698 21.95 11.45 -10.37
C LEU A 698 21.57 11.52 -8.90
N PHE A 699 20.29 11.37 -8.57
CA PHE A 699 19.76 11.47 -7.20
C PHE A 699 19.99 10.25 -6.31
N GLY A 700 20.66 9.20 -6.82
CA GLY A 700 20.91 7.98 -6.06
C GLY A 700 19.60 7.32 -5.60
N VAL A 701 18.54 7.46 -6.40
CA VAL A 701 17.20 6.89 -6.18
C VAL A 701 17.05 5.61 -7.01
N SER A 702 16.23 4.69 -6.52
CA SER A 702 15.78 3.53 -7.29
C SER A 702 14.28 3.37 -7.13
N MET A 703 13.57 3.25 -8.25
CA MET A 703 12.11 3.10 -8.29
C MET A 703 11.67 2.25 -9.49
N PRO A 704 10.49 1.60 -9.44
CA PRO A 704 9.92 0.88 -10.58
C PRO A 704 9.60 1.81 -11.76
N LEU A 705 9.91 1.37 -12.97
CA LEU A 705 9.57 2.06 -14.21
C LEU A 705 8.13 1.70 -14.62
N LEU A 706 7.22 2.66 -14.55
CA LEU A 706 5.85 2.56 -15.02
C LEU A 706 5.71 3.50 -16.23
N TYR A 707 5.85 2.95 -17.44
CA TYR A 707 5.56 3.72 -18.66
C TYR A 707 4.05 3.82 -18.86
N GLY A 708 3.52 5.02 -19.12
CA GLY A 708 2.09 5.33 -19.19
C GLY A 708 1.59 6.25 -18.08
N GLU A 709 2.40 6.56 -17.05
CA GLU A 709 2.00 7.44 -15.94
C GLU A 709 2.24 8.94 -16.21
N GLY A 710 2.90 9.28 -17.33
CA GLY A 710 3.17 10.67 -17.71
C GLY A 710 4.00 11.44 -16.67
N GLU A 711 3.55 12.63 -16.29
CA GLU A 711 4.26 13.53 -15.36
C GLU A 711 4.32 12.98 -13.92
N MET A 712 3.48 11.98 -13.57
CA MET A 712 3.50 11.34 -12.25
C MET A 712 4.84 10.66 -11.94
N ALA A 713 5.57 10.22 -12.98
CA ALA A 713 6.91 9.65 -12.82
C ALA A 713 7.86 10.65 -12.14
N PHE A 714 7.77 11.94 -12.47
CA PHE A 714 8.62 12.99 -11.91
C PHE A 714 8.21 13.40 -10.49
N ILE A 715 6.91 13.31 -10.18
CA ILE A 715 6.41 13.48 -8.82
C ILE A 715 6.93 12.35 -7.92
N ARG A 716 6.79 11.09 -8.35
CA ARG A 716 7.34 9.93 -7.63
C ARG A 716 8.86 9.99 -7.43
N LEU A 717 9.59 10.53 -8.42
CA LEU A 717 11.02 10.80 -8.25
C LEU A 717 11.26 11.76 -7.08
N GLN A 718 10.55 12.90 -7.02
CA GLN A 718 10.70 13.85 -5.93
C GLN A 718 10.33 13.23 -4.57
N GLU A 719 9.28 12.42 -4.50
CA GLU A 719 8.92 11.68 -3.28
C GLU A 719 10.05 10.76 -2.82
N GLU A 720 10.65 10.00 -3.73
CA GLU A 720 11.77 9.11 -3.42
C GLU A 720 13.06 9.85 -3.07
N ILE A 721 13.28 11.06 -3.62
CA ILE A 721 14.35 11.96 -3.18
C ILE A 721 14.11 12.38 -1.73
N MET A 722 12.91 12.88 -1.41
CA MET A 722 12.55 13.34 -0.05
C MET A 722 12.60 12.22 0.99
N ARG A 723 12.42 10.95 0.60
CA ARG A 723 12.63 9.80 1.51
C ARG A 723 14.09 9.58 1.92
N ARG A 724 15.05 10.13 1.17
CA ARG A 724 16.49 9.86 1.32
C ARG A 724 17.30 11.06 1.80
N THR A 725 16.81 12.28 1.59
CA THR A 725 17.51 13.52 1.94
C THR A 725 16.56 14.53 2.56
N ASP A 726 17.10 15.36 3.45
CA ASP A 726 16.45 16.48 4.16
C ASP A 726 16.62 17.83 3.43
N ASP A 727 17.21 17.83 2.23
CA ASP A 727 17.46 19.05 1.46
C ASP A 727 16.15 19.68 0.96
N GLN A 728 15.75 20.78 1.60
CA GLN A 728 14.52 21.51 1.31
C GLN A 728 14.60 22.37 0.03
N SER A 729 15.77 22.44 -0.64
CA SER A 729 15.87 23.09 -1.95
C SER A 729 15.02 22.41 -3.03
N ILE A 730 14.53 21.19 -2.80
CA ILE A 730 13.57 20.52 -3.70
C ILE A 730 12.29 21.35 -3.93
N PHE A 731 11.93 22.22 -2.99
CA PHE A 731 10.77 23.12 -3.14
C PHE A 731 11.10 24.41 -3.89
N ALA A 732 12.36 24.66 -4.22
CA ALA A 732 12.82 25.89 -4.86
C ALA A 732 12.65 25.86 -6.40
N TRP A 733 11.42 25.72 -6.90
CA TRP A 733 11.09 25.68 -8.33
C TRP A 733 10.04 26.73 -8.74
N LEU A 734 10.03 27.11 -10.02
CA LEU A 734 9.13 28.12 -10.61
C LEU A 734 8.40 27.56 -11.84
N LEU A 735 7.25 28.13 -12.19
CA LEU A 735 6.53 27.76 -13.41
C LEU A 735 7.18 28.40 -14.66
N PRO A 736 7.52 27.60 -15.70
CA PRO A 736 8.04 28.13 -16.96
C PRO A 736 6.96 28.94 -17.71
N GLY A 737 7.26 30.18 -18.11
CA GLY A 737 6.40 30.99 -19.00
C GLY A 737 5.23 31.72 -18.33
N HIS A 738 5.46 32.95 -17.86
CA HIS A 738 4.48 33.84 -17.21
C HIS A 738 3.43 34.46 -18.16
N SER A 739 2.77 33.69 -19.05
CA SER A 739 1.72 34.23 -19.95
C SER A 739 0.36 33.54 -19.90
N ASP A 740 0.24 32.33 -19.37
CA ASP A 740 -1.06 31.66 -19.30
C ASP A 740 -1.74 31.86 -17.94
N ARG A 741 -2.69 32.80 -17.91
CA ARG A 741 -3.63 33.05 -16.79
C ARG A 741 -4.55 31.85 -16.46
N THR A 742 -4.37 30.72 -17.16
CA THR A 742 -5.22 29.52 -17.13
C THR A 742 -4.66 28.35 -16.32
N SER A 743 -3.38 28.40 -15.89
CA SER A 743 -2.80 27.34 -15.04
C SER A 743 -3.28 27.47 -13.58
N ARG A 744 -4.48 26.96 -13.27
CA ARG A 744 -5.08 27.03 -11.93
C ARG A 744 -4.74 25.89 -10.96
N ASN A 745 -3.98 24.86 -11.34
CA ASN A 745 -3.71 23.73 -10.43
C ASN A 745 -2.26 23.26 -10.51
N THR A 746 -1.38 23.79 -9.65
CA THR A 746 -0.02 23.25 -9.49
C THR A 746 0.15 22.81 -8.05
N GLY A 747 0.25 21.50 -7.83
CA GLY A 747 0.49 20.98 -6.49
C GLY A 747 1.88 21.33 -5.96
N PHE A 748 2.14 20.91 -4.72
CA PHE A 748 3.33 21.27 -3.95
C PHE A 748 4.67 20.81 -4.57
N LEU A 749 4.65 19.76 -5.41
CA LEU A 749 5.84 19.24 -6.10
C LEU A 749 5.84 19.66 -7.57
N ALA A 750 7.03 19.85 -8.15
CA ALA A 750 7.19 20.24 -9.53
C ALA A 750 6.67 19.16 -10.49
N ARG A 751 6.12 19.56 -11.65
CA ARG A 751 5.65 18.59 -12.67
C ARG A 751 6.74 18.13 -13.63
N SER A 752 7.81 18.91 -13.77
CA SER A 752 8.91 18.63 -14.70
C SER A 752 10.23 19.25 -14.21
N PRO A 753 11.40 18.72 -14.60
CA PRO A 753 12.69 19.36 -14.33
C PRO A 753 12.78 20.80 -14.85
N SER A 754 12.03 21.16 -15.91
CA SER A 754 12.01 22.51 -16.48
C SER A 754 11.61 23.59 -15.47
N CYS A 755 10.86 23.23 -14.44
CA CYS A 755 10.49 24.11 -13.34
C CYS A 755 11.71 24.61 -12.54
N PHE A 756 12.86 23.94 -12.63
CA PHE A 756 14.07 24.30 -11.90
C PHE A 756 15.07 25.15 -12.71
N ASP A 757 14.73 25.62 -13.92
CA ASP A 757 15.66 26.34 -14.81
C ASP A 757 16.37 27.53 -14.12
N GLN A 758 15.68 28.27 -13.25
CA GLN A 758 16.21 29.43 -12.53
C GLN A 758 16.79 29.11 -11.13
N SER A 759 16.99 27.83 -10.83
CA SER A 759 17.33 27.34 -9.47
C SER A 759 18.80 26.93 -9.33
N GLY A 760 19.62 27.14 -10.37
CA GLY A 760 21.04 26.79 -10.40
C GLY A 760 21.93 27.52 -9.39
N SER A 761 21.47 28.66 -8.87
CA SER A 761 22.15 29.45 -7.84
C SER A 761 21.63 29.18 -6.41
N VAL A 762 20.71 28.24 -6.22
CA VAL A 762 20.15 27.88 -4.89
C VAL A 762 21.07 26.91 -4.18
N THR A 763 21.68 27.32 -3.07
CA THR A 763 22.58 26.45 -2.28
C THR A 763 21.92 26.00 -0.98
N ARG A 764 22.28 24.80 -0.52
CA ARG A 764 21.83 24.27 0.78
C ARG A 764 22.54 25.02 1.91
N ILE A 765 21.83 25.26 3.01
CA ILE A 765 22.44 25.74 4.25
C ILE A 765 22.68 24.53 5.15
N ASP A 766 23.92 24.35 5.62
CA ASP A 766 24.25 23.33 6.62
C ASP A 766 23.82 23.85 8.00
N ALA A 767 22.55 23.65 8.33
CA ALA A 767 22.01 24.04 9.64
C ALA A 767 22.54 23.11 10.75
N ASP A 768 22.92 23.69 11.89
CA ASP A 768 23.44 23.02 13.10
C ASP A 768 22.34 22.21 13.86
N HIS A 769 21.15 22.08 13.27
CA HIS A 769 19.96 21.48 13.86
C HIS A 769 19.42 20.36 12.98
N ARG A 770 19.09 19.22 13.61
CA ARG A 770 18.48 18.06 12.95
C ARG A 770 17.11 18.45 12.39
N VAL A 771 16.99 18.56 11.07
CA VAL A 771 15.71 18.73 10.37
C VAL A 771 14.91 17.42 10.52
N ALA A 772 13.66 17.50 10.95
CA ALA A 772 12.81 16.32 11.08
C ALA A 772 12.51 15.70 9.69
N PRO A 773 12.42 14.36 9.60
CA PRO A 773 12.17 13.69 8.33
C PRO A 773 10.77 13.99 7.79
N TYR A 774 10.65 14.08 6.46
CA TYR A 774 9.36 14.22 5.76
C TYR A 774 8.44 13.02 6.05
N SER A 775 7.14 13.28 6.27
CA SER A 775 6.11 12.25 6.38
C SER A 775 5.04 12.44 5.31
N PHE A 776 4.83 11.43 4.49
CA PHE A 776 3.78 11.42 3.47
C PHE A 776 2.48 10.89 4.10
N THR A 777 1.43 11.70 4.05
CA THR A 777 0.09 11.33 4.52
C THR A 777 -0.88 11.29 3.34
N ASN A 778 -2.03 10.64 3.50
CA ASN A 778 -3.13 10.70 2.53
C ASN A 778 -3.72 12.12 2.36
N ARG A 779 -3.30 13.10 3.17
CA ARG A 779 -3.74 14.50 3.12
C ARG A 779 -2.70 15.46 2.54
N GLY A 780 -1.46 15.01 2.32
CA GLY A 780 -0.34 15.85 1.85
C GLY A 780 0.97 15.53 2.55
N ILE A 781 1.92 16.45 2.45
CA ILE A 781 3.25 16.33 3.05
C ILE A 781 3.25 16.99 4.42
N GLN A 782 3.51 16.19 5.45
CA GLN A 782 3.73 16.66 6.81
C GLN A 782 5.23 16.91 7.01
N ILE A 783 5.59 18.13 7.38
CA ILE A 783 6.96 18.60 7.52
C ILE A 783 7.08 19.59 8.68
N GLU A 784 8.20 19.55 9.38
CA GLU A 784 8.54 20.51 10.42
C GLU A 784 9.47 21.60 9.85
N MET A 785 9.08 22.86 9.97
CA MET A 785 9.85 23.99 9.42
C MET A 785 9.68 25.26 10.26
N PRO A 786 10.68 26.16 10.26
CA PRO A 786 10.55 27.45 10.92
C PRO A 786 9.50 28.31 10.21
N ILE A 787 8.52 28.76 10.98
CA ILE A 787 7.40 29.56 10.53
C ILE A 787 7.48 30.96 11.11
N LEU A 788 7.26 31.96 10.26
CA LEU A 788 7.20 33.37 10.60
C LEU A 788 5.79 33.92 10.34
N ASP A 789 5.17 34.44 11.40
CA ASP A 789 3.87 35.12 11.34
C ASP A 789 4.07 36.63 11.08
N PRO A 790 3.74 37.13 9.87
CA PRO A 790 3.92 38.52 9.47
C PRO A 790 3.08 39.50 10.29
N SER A 791 1.99 39.04 10.93
CA SER A 791 1.05 39.90 11.68
C SER A 791 1.69 40.61 12.88
N SER A 792 2.84 40.09 13.35
CA SER A 792 3.59 40.63 14.48
C SER A 792 4.55 41.78 14.14
N SER A 793 4.78 42.12 12.86
CA SER A 793 5.85 43.06 12.47
C SER A 793 5.45 44.08 11.38
N LYS A 794 5.76 45.36 11.61
CA LYS A 794 5.49 46.52 10.74
C LYS A 794 6.52 46.71 9.60
N TYR A 795 6.98 45.67 8.92
CA TYR A 795 8.08 45.81 7.95
C TYR A 795 7.86 45.02 6.64
N GLY A 796 8.23 45.62 5.51
CA GLY A 796 8.00 45.09 4.15
C GLY A 796 9.03 44.05 3.70
N PHE A 797 8.57 43.02 2.98
CA PHE A 797 9.42 41.97 2.38
C PHE A 797 9.92 42.41 0.99
N SER A 798 11.12 41.95 0.60
CA SER A 798 11.64 42.11 -0.78
C SER A 798 11.79 40.75 -1.45
N PHE A 799 11.28 40.62 -2.67
CA PHE A 799 11.43 39.41 -3.50
C PHE A 799 12.88 39.27 -4.02
N ILE A 800 13.34 38.03 -4.21
CA ILE A 800 14.73 37.73 -4.60
C ILE A 800 14.95 38.17 -6.08
N PRO A 801 15.99 38.98 -6.41
CA PRO A 801 16.29 39.33 -7.80
C PRO A 801 16.82 38.12 -8.60
N GLY A 802 16.52 38.07 -9.90
CA GLY A 802 17.09 37.08 -10.82
C GLY A 802 18.54 37.40 -11.18
N ASP A 803 19.25 36.42 -11.75
CA ASP A 803 20.70 36.49 -12.04
C ASP A 803 21.08 37.53 -13.14
N ASN A 804 20.13 38.28 -13.71
CA ASN A 804 20.36 39.22 -14.83
C ASN A 804 19.80 40.65 -14.62
N ASN A 805 19.62 41.14 -13.39
CA ASN A 805 18.86 42.39 -13.13
C ASN A 805 17.39 42.36 -13.61
N GLU A 806 16.93 41.25 -14.19
CA GLU A 806 15.52 40.93 -14.34
C GLU A 806 15.02 40.40 -12.99
N GLN A 807 14.09 41.14 -12.41
CA GLN A 807 13.31 40.71 -11.26
C GLN A 807 12.80 39.28 -11.52
N ILE A 808 12.98 38.35 -10.58
CA ILE A 808 12.03 37.23 -10.50
C ILE A 808 10.69 37.93 -10.26
N GLY A 809 9.77 37.81 -11.22
CA GLY A 809 8.54 38.60 -11.23
C GLY A 809 7.68 38.37 -9.98
N SER A 810 7.88 39.20 -8.96
CA SER A 810 6.74 39.87 -8.33
C SER A 810 6.47 41.09 -9.20
N ALA A 811 5.34 41.05 -9.91
CA ALA A 811 4.89 42.23 -10.63
C ALA A 811 4.69 43.38 -9.63
N ALA A 812 5.38 44.48 -9.92
CA ALA A 812 5.22 45.81 -9.32
C ALA A 812 5.74 45.98 -7.89
N GLY A 813 6.47 47.08 -7.68
CA GLY A 813 6.80 47.62 -6.36
C GLY A 813 5.54 48.07 -5.61
N ILE A 814 4.77 47.10 -5.13
CA ILE A 814 3.57 47.27 -4.32
C ILE A 814 3.91 46.77 -2.92
N SER A 815 3.74 47.65 -1.92
CA SER A 815 3.70 47.27 -0.51
C SER A 815 2.50 46.36 -0.28
N PHE A 816 2.73 45.08 0.03
CA PHE A 816 1.66 44.18 0.44
C PHE A 816 1.26 44.46 1.89
N THR A 817 -0.01 44.81 2.11
CA THR A 817 -0.64 44.77 3.43
C THR A 817 -1.19 43.35 3.60
N PHE A 818 -0.51 42.51 4.39
CA PHE A 818 -0.93 41.12 4.59
C PHE A 818 -2.28 41.06 5.33
N SER A 819 -3.16 40.18 4.87
CA SER A 819 -4.32 39.73 5.64
C SER A 819 -3.82 38.99 6.90
N PRO A 820 -4.53 39.03 8.05
CA PRO A 820 -4.09 38.42 9.32
C PRO A 820 -3.85 36.90 9.31
N THR A 821 -4.06 36.21 8.17
CA THR A 821 -4.11 34.74 8.05
C THR A 821 -2.96 34.13 7.22
N SER A 822 -1.91 34.88 6.91
CA SER A 822 -0.82 34.45 6.01
C SER A 822 0.48 34.20 6.76
N THR A 823 1.32 33.24 6.32
CA THR A 823 2.50 32.79 7.07
C THR A 823 3.68 32.47 6.14
N ILE A 824 4.92 32.64 6.59
CA ILE A 824 6.12 32.33 5.79
C ILE A 824 6.88 31.14 6.39
N ALA A 825 7.09 30.12 5.57
CA ALA A 825 7.88 28.94 5.88
C ALA A 825 9.32 29.14 5.41
N ILE A 826 10.30 29.07 6.31
CA ILE A 826 11.71 29.27 5.97
C ILE A 826 12.32 27.95 5.50
N LEU A 827 12.86 27.95 4.28
CA LEU A 827 13.56 26.79 3.73
C LEU A 827 15.03 26.80 4.16
N ASN A 828 15.60 25.60 4.35
CA ASN A 828 17.01 25.40 4.65
C ASN A 828 17.91 25.55 3.40
N CYS A 829 17.70 26.62 2.64
CA CYS A 829 18.48 26.98 1.45
C CYS A 829 18.57 28.50 1.29
N ASN A 830 19.61 28.95 0.59
CA ASN A 830 19.80 30.35 0.23
C ASN A 830 19.98 30.52 -1.28
N LYS A 831 19.73 31.73 -1.77
CA LYS A 831 20.13 32.18 -3.10
C LYS A 831 20.87 33.51 -2.94
N ALA A 832 22.10 33.58 -3.49
CA ALA A 832 22.97 34.74 -3.38
C ALA A 832 23.15 35.28 -1.94
N GLY A 833 23.27 34.39 -0.95
CA GLY A 833 23.51 34.76 0.45
C GLY A 833 22.27 35.22 1.23
N ARG A 834 21.06 35.06 0.68
CA ARG A 834 19.79 35.34 1.40
C ARG A 834 18.95 34.07 1.53
N GLN A 835 18.36 33.84 2.70
CA GLN A 835 17.48 32.69 2.93
C GLN A 835 16.20 32.78 2.10
N ILE A 836 15.74 31.61 1.65
CA ILE A 836 14.54 31.47 0.85
C ILE A 836 13.37 31.09 1.78
N GLY A 837 12.26 31.81 1.68
CA GLY A 837 10.99 31.48 2.31
C GLY A 837 9.93 31.09 1.29
N LEU A 838 9.03 30.19 1.69
CA LEU A 838 7.79 29.86 1.00
C LEU A 838 6.64 30.63 1.63
N TYR A 839 5.85 31.29 0.80
CA TYR A 839 4.62 31.92 1.24
C TYR A 839 3.48 30.91 1.35
N LEU A 840 2.87 30.84 2.54
CA LEU A 840 1.79 29.91 2.86
C LEU A 840 0.52 30.68 3.26
N GLU A 841 -0.61 30.27 2.70
CA GLU A 841 -1.94 30.80 3.02
C GLU A 841 -2.66 29.84 3.96
N ARG A 842 -3.20 30.35 5.08
CA ARG A 842 -4.02 29.58 6.01
C ARG A 842 -5.51 29.76 5.67
N LYS A 843 -6.23 28.65 5.45
CA LYS A 843 -7.64 28.67 5.03
C LYS A 843 -8.60 29.06 6.17
N SER A 844 -8.30 28.70 7.43
CA SER A 844 -9.04 29.14 8.61
C SER A 844 -8.20 29.04 9.90
N ASP A 845 -8.55 29.81 10.93
CA ASP A 845 -7.87 29.79 12.24
C ASP A 845 -8.05 28.47 13.01
N LEU A 846 -9.03 27.65 12.62
CA LEU A 846 -9.41 26.40 13.27
C LEU A 846 -8.74 25.16 12.66
N GLU A 847 -8.13 25.27 11.48
CA GLU A 847 -7.48 24.15 10.81
C GLU A 847 -5.95 24.34 10.65
N PRO A 848 -5.12 23.29 10.82
CA PRO A 848 -3.66 23.35 10.72
C PRO A 848 -3.16 23.12 9.27
N PHE A 849 -3.95 23.44 8.25
CA PHE A 849 -3.58 23.24 6.85
C PHE A 849 -3.04 24.52 6.22
N TYR A 850 -1.95 24.38 5.47
CA TYR A 850 -1.34 25.47 4.73
C TYR A 850 -1.37 25.17 3.23
N ARG A 851 -1.78 26.16 2.45
CA ARG A 851 -1.72 26.15 0.99
C ARG A 851 -0.47 26.91 0.54
N CYS A 852 0.29 26.35 -0.38
CA CYS A 852 1.43 27.06 -0.98
C CYS A 852 0.94 27.93 -2.14
N SER A 853 1.12 29.25 -2.06
CA SER A 853 0.72 30.16 -3.13
C SER A 853 1.92 30.46 -4.03
N HIS A 854 2.15 29.61 -5.03
CA HIS A 854 3.24 29.82 -6.00
C HIS A 854 3.03 31.06 -6.88
N LYS A 855 1.82 31.65 -6.88
CA LYS A 855 1.53 32.97 -7.49
C LYS A 855 2.24 34.12 -6.79
N LEU A 856 2.47 34.01 -5.48
CA LEU A 856 3.15 35.02 -4.67
C LEU A 856 4.65 34.73 -4.54
N GLY A 857 5.09 33.51 -4.84
CA GLY A 857 6.50 33.17 -5.08
C GLY A 857 7.37 33.00 -3.84
N PHE A 858 8.67 32.78 -4.07
CA PHE A 858 9.70 32.72 -3.01
C PHE A 858 9.95 34.11 -2.43
N VAL A 859 10.05 34.18 -1.11
CA VAL A 859 10.36 35.42 -0.39
C VAL A 859 11.80 35.37 0.09
N SER A 860 12.51 36.49 -0.04
CA SER A 860 13.81 36.63 0.62
C SER A 860 13.60 36.92 2.10
N VAL A 861 14.12 36.08 2.99
CA VAL A 861 14.01 36.29 4.44
C VAL A 861 15.35 36.81 4.98
N PRO A 862 15.39 38.01 5.61
CA PRO A 862 16.59 38.51 6.27
C PRO A 862 17.00 37.63 7.47
N ASP A 863 18.31 37.42 7.68
CA ASP A 863 18.82 36.52 8.74
C ASP A 863 18.33 36.87 10.15
N ASP A 864 18.10 38.15 10.45
CA ASP A 864 17.60 38.58 11.76
C ASP A 864 16.13 38.17 12.01
N TRP A 865 15.37 37.91 10.96
CA TRP A 865 13.97 37.48 11.04
C TRP A 865 13.87 35.96 11.18
N VAL A 866 14.82 35.24 10.60
CA VAL A 866 14.96 33.78 10.77
C VAL A 866 15.08 33.42 12.25
N LYS A 867 15.79 34.24 13.05
CA LYS A 867 15.91 34.06 14.50
C LYS A 867 14.58 34.19 15.26
N GLN A 868 13.58 34.82 14.66
CA GLN A 868 12.26 35.03 15.26
C GLN A 868 11.25 33.95 14.83
N ALA A 869 11.59 33.13 13.83
CA ALA A 869 10.74 32.07 13.35
C ALA A 869 10.61 30.96 14.40
N LYS A 870 9.39 30.42 14.54
CA LYS A 870 9.09 29.33 15.45
C LYS A 870 9.02 28.03 14.67
N LEU A 871 9.65 26.99 15.18
CA LEU A 871 9.58 25.67 14.57
C LEU A 871 8.16 25.12 14.76
N GLU A 872 7.47 24.81 13.66
CA GLU A 872 6.12 24.27 13.68
C GLU A 872 6.01 23.07 12.72
N THR A 873 5.20 22.08 13.11
CA THR A 873 4.83 20.97 12.24
C THR A 873 3.60 21.37 11.43
N ILE A 874 3.76 21.41 10.10
CA ILE A 874 2.68 21.76 9.20
C ILE A 874 2.35 20.63 8.23
N LEU A 875 1.12 20.66 7.76
CA LEU A 875 0.64 19.80 6.68
C LEU A 875 0.38 20.66 5.44
N VAL A 876 1.19 20.44 4.41
CA VAL A 876 1.11 21.18 3.15
C VAL A 876 0.34 20.36 2.11
N ARG A 877 -0.65 21.00 1.48
CA ARG A 877 -1.54 20.38 0.48
C ARG A 877 -1.52 21.15 -0.84
N ALA A 878 -1.84 20.42 -1.92
CA ALA A 878 -1.75 20.85 -3.31
C ALA A 878 -2.93 21.70 -3.85
N ASP A 879 -4.15 21.65 -3.29
CA ASP A 879 -5.27 22.65 -3.44
C ASP A 879 -6.66 22.12 -2.96
N ASP A 880 -7.69 22.98 -3.11
CA ASP A 880 -9.06 23.04 -2.54
C ASP A 880 -9.88 21.72 -2.64
N PRO A 881 -10.71 21.34 -1.64
CA PRO A 881 -11.55 20.13 -1.71
C PRO A 881 -12.60 20.11 -2.82
N GLU A 882 -12.88 21.24 -3.45
CA GLU A 882 -13.92 21.39 -4.49
C GLU A 882 -13.38 21.34 -5.93
N ASP A 883 -12.06 21.31 -6.12
CA ASP A 883 -11.43 21.26 -7.44
C ASP A 883 -11.20 19.80 -7.88
N MET A 884 -12.06 19.31 -8.78
CA MET A 884 -12.09 17.94 -9.34
C MET A 884 -10.81 17.52 -10.12
N GLU A 885 -9.83 18.40 -10.27
CA GLU A 885 -8.59 18.16 -11.04
C GLU A 885 -7.31 18.12 -10.17
N SER A 886 -7.41 17.83 -8.87
CA SER A 886 -6.23 17.71 -8.00
C SER A 886 -5.50 16.37 -8.25
N LEU A 887 -4.48 16.39 -9.11
CA LEU A 887 -3.26 15.54 -9.23
C LEU A 887 -3.33 14.00 -9.14
N TRP A 888 -4.51 13.43 -8.89
CA TRP A 888 -4.82 12.00 -8.84
C TRP A 888 -5.87 11.61 -9.88
N GLY A 889 -6.30 12.57 -10.71
CA GLY A 889 -7.23 12.36 -11.82
C GLY A 889 -6.52 12.42 -13.17
N LYS A 890 -6.21 11.25 -13.73
CA LYS A 890 -6.08 10.96 -15.17
C LYS A 890 -6.41 9.47 -15.32
N ASP A 891 -7.32 9.01 -16.18
CA ASP A 891 -7.80 9.57 -17.44
C ASP A 891 -9.32 9.45 -17.58
N SER A 892 -9.89 10.48 -18.19
CA SER A 892 -11.22 10.54 -18.76
C SER A 892 -11.23 9.85 -20.13
N ASP A 893 -11.79 8.66 -20.23
CA ASP A 893 -12.43 8.23 -21.47
C ASP A 893 -13.79 8.94 -21.54
N ALA A 894 -13.84 9.97 -22.37
CA ALA A 894 -15.05 10.75 -22.59
C ALA A 894 -16.14 9.88 -23.25
N GLN A 895 -17.21 9.57 -22.52
CA GLN A 895 -18.53 9.60 -23.13
C GLN A 895 -19.02 11.05 -23.09
N HIS A 896 -18.86 11.73 -24.22
CA HIS A 896 -19.56 12.97 -24.49
C HIS A 896 -21.07 12.72 -24.43
N ILE A 897 -21.78 13.35 -23.50
CA ILE A 897 -23.16 13.74 -23.78
C ILE A 897 -23.06 15.04 -24.58
N VAL A 898 -23.23 14.90 -25.88
CA VAL A 898 -23.56 16.01 -26.77
C VAL A 898 -24.95 16.51 -26.33
N VAL A 899 -25.00 17.68 -25.70
CA VAL A 899 -26.25 18.43 -25.60
C VAL A 899 -26.36 19.22 -26.89
N GLU A 900 -27.14 18.70 -27.83
CA GLU A 900 -27.64 19.53 -28.93
C GLU A 900 -28.54 20.60 -28.32
N LEU A 901 -28.09 21.85 -28.40
CA LEU A 901 -29.00 22.98 -28.26
C LEU A 901 -30.01 22.89 -29.40
N PRO A 902 -31.33 22.99 -29.14
CA PRO A 902 -32.29 23.16 -30.22
C PRO A 902 -31.86 24.39 -31.03
N GLN A 903 -31.70 24.20 -32.33
CA GLN A 903 -31.47 25.29 -33.28
C GLN A 903 -32.51 26.39 -33.03
N GLU A 904 -32.04 27.63 -33.08
CA GLU A 904 -32.86 28.83 -33.08
C GLU A 904 -34.11 28.64 -33.97
N GLN A 905 -35.28 28.73 -33.36
CA GLN A 905 -36.42 29.41 -33.97
C GLN A 905 -37.14 30.23 -32.90
N ASP A 906 -36.89 31.54 -32.98
CA ASP A 906 -37.79 32.65 -32.69
C ASP A 906 -38.64 32.67 -31.39
N HIS A 907 -38.43 33.76 -30.65
CA HIS A 907 -39.33 34.38 -29.66
C HIS A 907 -39.38 33.79 -28.23
N GLY A 908 -38.48 34.31 -27.38
CA GLY A 908 -38.81 34.98 -26.11
C GLY A 908 -39.53 34.21 -24.99
N TYR A 909 -38.78 33.50 -24.14
CA TYR A 909 -38.97 33.34 -22.68
C TYR A 909 -37.69 32.71 -22.10
N CYS A 910 -37.18 33.17 -20.95
CA CYS A 910 -36.08 32.48 -20.24
C CYS A 910 -36.67 31.57 -19.16
N ASP A 911 -36.74 30.27 -19.42
CA ASP A 911 -37.13 29.26 -18.44
C ASP A 911 -35.93 28.90 -17.54
N VAL A 912 -35.99 29.24 -16.25
CA VAL A 912 -35.02 28.76 -15.25
C VAL A 912 -35.64 27.59 -14.48
N LYS A 913 -35.03 26.41 -14.56
CA LYS A 913 -35.40 25.23 -13.77
C LYS A 913 -34.38 25.03 -12.65
N ALA A 914 -34.84 24.96 -11.41
CA ALA A 914 -34.03 24.59 -10.26
C ALA A 914 -34.47 23.22 -9.72
N SER A 915 -33.52 22.30 -9.52
CA SER A 915 -33.74 21.00 -8.87
C SER A 915 -33.19 21.05 -7.45
N PRO A 916 -33.91 20.55 -6.43
CA PRO A 916 -33.37 20.49 -5.07
C PRO A 916 -32.33 19.35 -4.95
N PRO A 917 -31.20 19.54 -4.24
CA PRO A 917 -30.40 18.44 -3.72
C PRO A 917 -31.13 17.77 -2.54
N ASP A 918 -30.93 16.46 -2.36
CA ASP A 918 -31.58 15.66 -1.29
C ASP A 918 -31.20 16.08 0.15
N ARG A 919 -30.24 16.99 0.33
CA ARG A 919 -30.06 17.82 1.54
C ARG A 919 -29.51 19.20 1.17
N TRP A 920 -30.09 20.25 1.73
CA TRP A 920 -29.53 21.61 1.68
C TRP A 920 -28.30 21.63 2.59
N ALA A 921 -27.14 22.00 2.06
CA ALA A 921 -25.91 22.14 2.86
C ALA A 921 -26.10 23.28 3.87
N SER A 922 -25.96 22.99 5.17
CA SER A 922 -26.12 23.99 6.23
C SER A 922 -24.85 24.82 6.39
N SER A 923 -24.98 26.14 6.30
CA SER A 923 -24.03 27.07 6.94
C SER A 923 -24.83 28.09 7.76
N GLY A 924 -25.04 27.77 9.04
CA GLY A 924 -25.79 28.61 9.99
C GLY A 924 -27.32 28.56 9.87
N PRO A 925 -28.08 28.95 10.91
CA PRO A 925 -29.42 28.41 11.11
C PRO A 925 -30.54 28.97 10.22
N TRP A 926 -30.39 30.12 9.52
CA TRP A 926 -31.55 30.77 8.86
C TRP A 926 -31.26 31.53 7.56
N SER A 927 -30.34 31.07 6.70
CA SER A 927 -30.27 31.59 5.33
C SER A 927 -29.61 30.66 4.32
N HIS A 928 -30.24 30.51 3.15
CA HIS A 928 -29.67 29.82 1.99
C HIS A 928 -29.55 30.83 0.82
N SER A 929 -28.69 30.57 -0.16
CA SER A 929 -28.46 31.47 -1.30
C SER A 929 -28.25 30.63 -2.57
N ILE A 930 -28.83 31.03 -3.71
CA ILE A 930 -28.57 30.40 -5.03
C ILE A 930 -28.10 31.51 -5.98
N MET A 931 -26.96 31.33 -6.66
CA MET A 931 -26.49 32.27 -7.69
C MET A 931 -26.93 31.77 -9.06
N LEU A 932 -27.59 32.62 -9.84
CA LEU A 932 -27.91 32.34 -11.24
C LEU A 932 -26.94 33.15 -12.12
N SER A 933 -26.18 32.49 -12.98
CA SER A 933 -25.31 33.13 -13.96
C SER A 933 -26.11 33.51 -15.21
N TYR A 934 -26.02 34.76 -15.65
CA TYR A 934 -26.49 35.22 -16.96
C TYR A 934 -25.27 35.48 -17.85
N ASP A 935 -25.36 35.11 -19.12
CA ASP A 935 -24.30 35.35 -20.10
C ASP A 935 -24.57 36.67 -20.82
N VAL A 936 -23.65 37.63 -20.68
CA VAL A 936 -23.65 38.86 -21.47
C VAL A 936 -22.23 39.11 -21.96
N GLU A 937 -21.94 38.62 -23.16
CA GLU A 937 -20.95 39.24 -24.02
C GLU A 937 -21.40 40.68 -24.31
N THR A 938 -20.91 41.63 -23.52
CA THR A 938 -20.36 42.95 -23.93
C THR A 938 -20.38 43.96 -22.78
N SER A 939 -19.22 44.60 -22.57
CA SER A 939 -18.96 45.81 -21.77
C SER A 939 -18.83 45.69 -20.23
N GLY A 940 -17.65 45.25 -19.78
CA GLY A 940 -16.77 46.04 -18.89
C GLY A 940 -17.29 46.67 -17.58
N LYS A 941 -18.34 46.15 -16.93
CA LYS A 941 -18.71 46.53 -15.55
C LYS A 941 -18.96 45.29 -14.69
N GLU A 942 -18.23 45.22 -13.58
CA GLU A 942 -18.41 44.24 -12.50
C GLU A 942 -19.71 44.55 -11.75
N GLU A 943 -20.77 43.77 -11.98
CA GLU A 943 -21.79 43.39 -10.98
C GLU A 943 -22.89 42.55 -11.68
N VAL A 944 -22.90 41.24 -11.45
CA VAL A 944 -23.90 40.31 -12.00
C VAL A 944 -25.12 40.29 -11.08
N PRO A 945 -26.37 40.42 -11.60
CA PRO A 945 -27.56 40.29 -10.77
C PRO A 945 -27.71 38.83 -10.31
N TYR A 946 -27.82 38.61 -9.00
CA TYR A 946 -28.07 37.29 -8.42
C TYR A 946 -29.34 37.31 -7.54
N LEU A 947 -30.03 36.18 -7.50
CA LEU A 947 -31.28 36.02 -6.77
C LEU A 947 -31.01 35.34 -5.42
N HIS A 948 -31.00 36.09 -4.34
CA HIS A 948 -30.82 35.49 -3.01
C HIS A 948 -32.15 34.96 -2.48
N VAL A 949 -32.23 33.66 -2.14
CA VAL A 949 -33.45 32.99 -1.64
C VAL A 949 -33.29 32.59 -0.18
N GLN A 950 -33.78 33.42 0.73
CA GLN A 950 -33.67 33.17 2.17
C GLN A 950 -34.95 32.51 2.70
N ASN A 951 -34.81 31.37 3.39
CA ASN A 951 -35.90 30.73 4.12
C ASN A 951 -35.91 31.26 5.57
N ALA A 952 -37.03 31.81 6.01
CA ALA A 952 -37.26 32.16 7.41
C ALA A 952 -38.44 31.34 7.93
N GLU A 953 -38.20 30.49 8.94
CA GLU A 953 -39.31 29.93 9.71
C GLU A 953 -39.84 31.03 10.63
N THR A 954 -41.11 31.35 10.46
CA THR A 954 -41.87 32.08 11.48
C THR A 954 -42.70 31.06 12.27
N GLU A 955 -43.14 31.39 13.49
CA GLU A 955 -43.93 30.48 14.33
C GLU A 955 -45.20 29.93 13.64
N ASN A 956 -45.63 30.55 12.52
CA ASN A 956 -46.84 30.21 11.78
C ASN A 956 -46.62 29.81 10.29
N GLY A 957 -45.40 29.53 9.82
CA GLY A 957 -45.18 29.12 8.42
C GLY A 957 -43.76 29.31 7.87
N PHE A 958 -43.51 28.89 6.62
CA PHE A 958 -42.27 29.18 5.90
C PHE A 958 -42.44 30.39 4.98
N CYS A 959 -41.46 31.29 4.97
CA CYS A 959 -41.46 32.47 4.11
C CYS A 959 -40.24 32.45 3.17
N LEU A 960 -40.46 32.63 1.86
CA LEU A 960 -39.38 32.72 0.87
C LEU A 960 -39.11 34.20 0.55
N PHE A 961 -37.91 34.66 0.91
CA PHE A 961 -37.41 35.99 0.59
C PHE A 961 -36.59 35.96 -0.68
N PHE A 962 -37.01 36.74 -1.68
CA PHE A 962 -36.24 36.95 -2.90
C PHE A 962 -35.63 38.34 -2.88
N LYS A 963 -34.30 38.44 -2.80
CA LYS A 963 -33.59 39.72 -2.89
C LYS A 963 -32.89 39.81 -4.24
N PHE A 964 -33.28 40.82 -5.02
CA PHE A 964 -32.65 41.15 -6.29
C PHE A 964 -31.69 42.31 -6.06
N LYS A 965 -30.40 42.13 -6.38
CA LYS A 965 -29.41 43.20 -6.31
C LYS A 965 -28.98 43.56 -7.73
N ALA A 966 -29.47 44.69 -8.21
CA ALA A 966 -29.04 45.31 -9.45
C ALA A 966 -27.95 46.36 -9.17
N PRO A 967 -27.19 46.82 -10.18
CA PRO A 967 -26.23 47.91 -10.00
C PRO A 967 -26.99 49.22 -9.72
N GLY A 968 -27.20 49.54 -8.44
CA GLY A 968 -27.98 50.69 -7.98
C GLY A 968 -28.58 50.49 -6.57
N PRO A 969 -29.12 51.54 -5.91
CA PRO A 969 -29.51 51.50 -4.50
C PRO A 969 -30.83 50.75 -4.22
N HIS A 970 -31.42 50.08 -5.22
CA HIS A 970 -32.74 49.47 -5.11
C HIS A 970 -32.66 47.98 -4.83
N ASN A 971 -33.10 47.56 -3.64
CA ASN A 971 -33.39 46.17 -3.30
C ASN A 971 -34.90 45.97 -3.35
N ALA A 972 -35.37 44.97 -4.10
CA ALA A 972 -36.76 44.52 -4.02
C ALA A 972 -36.84 43.24 -3.18
N CYS A 973 -37.88 43.13 -2.33
CA CYS A 973 -38.19 41.96 -1.53
C CYS A 973 -39.61 41.46 -1.84
N LEU A 974 -39.76 40.17 -2.07
CA LEU A 974 -41.06 39.49 -2.16
C LEU A 974 -41.26 38.62 -0.92
N LEU A 975 -42.48 38.60 -0.37
CA LEU A 975 -42.82 37.89 0.88
C LEU A 975 -44.04 37.01 0.62
N MET A 976 -43.91 35.70 0.80
CA MET A 976 -45.02 34.73 0.67
C MET A 976 -45.35 34.16 2.05
N ASP A 977 -46.59 34.31 2.50
CA ASP A 977 -47.04 33.79 3.80
C ASP A 977 -47.86 32.51 3.59
N VAL A 978 -47.52 31.43 4.31
CA VAL A 978 -48.21 30.13 4.23
C VAL A 978 -48.63 29.74 5.66
N ALA A 979 -49.90 29.95 6.00
CA ALA A 979 -50.41 29.82 7.36
C ALA A 979 -50.35 28.38 7.93
N ALA A 980 -49.93 28.26 9.19
CA ALA A 980 -49.75 27.01 9.91
C ALA A 980 -51.08 26.30 10.26
N GLY A 981 -51.15 25.00 9.96
CA GLY A 981 -52.20 24.10 10.43
C GLY A 981 -52.97 23.35 9.34
N GLU A 982 -52.85 23.78 8.08
CA GLU A 982 -53.33 23.03 6.93
C GLU A 982 -52.14 22.41 6.19
N THR A 983 -52.26 21.15 5.73
CA THR A 983 -51.28 20.62 4.77
C THR A 983 -51.21 21.58 3.59
N PRO A 984 -50.04 22.11 3.23
CA PRO A 984 -49.95 23.20 2.26
C PRO A 984 -50.44 22.69 0.90
N THR A 985 -51.70 22.98 0.55
CA THR A 985 -52.12 22.97 -0.84
C THR A 985 -51.56 24.22 -1.46
N ILE A 986 -50.34 24.07 -1.97
CA ILE A 986 -49.63 25.11 -2.71
C ILE A 986 -50.52 25.51 -3.90
N PRO A 987 -50.93 26.79 -4.04
CA PRO A 987 -51.65 27.22 -5.23
C PRO A 987 -50.80 26.95 -6.47
N GLN A 988 -51.35 26.24 -7.46
CA GLN A 988 -50.61 25.75 -8.64
C GLN A 988 -49.97 26.89 -9.46
N SER A 989 -50.51 28.10 -9.37
CA SER A 989 -49.91 29.32 -9.88
C SER A 989 -50.23 30.49 -8.96
N SER A 990 -49.26 31.38 -8.75
CA SER A 990 -49.48 32.64 -8.05
C SER A 990 -48.66 33.75 -8.70
N SER A 991 -49.24 34.95 -8.79
CA SER A 991 -48.65 36.10 -9.49
C SER A 991 -48.53 37.31 -8.58
N PHE A 992 -47.37 37.98 -8.61
CA PHE A 992 -47.06 39.06 -7.67
C PHE A 992 -46.47 40.28 -8.38
N ILE A 993 -46.68 41.45 -7.76
CA ILE A 993 -46.21 42.75 -8.23
C ILE A 993 -45.00 43.18 -7.39
N VAL A 994 -43.89 43.55 -8.03
CA VAL A 994 -42.70 44.06 -7.36
C VAL A 994 -42.79 45.59 -7.23
N ALA A 995 -42.53 46.14 -6.04
CA ALA A 995 -42.46 47.59 -5.77
C ALA A 995 -41.07 47.97 -5.22
N GLY A 996 -40.52 49.10 -5.68
CA GLY A 996 -39.22 49.65 -5.25
C GLY A 996 -39.30 50.44 -3.92
N PRO A 997 -38.14 50.83 -3.33
CA PRO A 997 -38.11 51.31 -1.96
C PRO A 997 -38.63 52.75 -1.84
N LEU A 998 -39.61 52.96 -0.96
CA LEU A 998 -39.92 54.26 -0.37
C LEU A 998 -39.88 54.11 1.16
N ALA A 999 -39.19 55.04 1.79
CA ALA A 999 -38.99 55.13 3.22
C ALA A 999 -40.34 55.22 3.98
N GLU A 1000 -40.38 54.59 5.17
CA GLU A 1000 -41.34 54.75 6.26
C GLU A 1000 -42.60 55.60 5.98
N SER A 1001 -43.68 55.00 5.47
CA SER A 1001 -45.08 55.33 5.81
C SER A 1001 -46.09 54.49 5.01
N ARG A 1002 -47.20 54.13 5.64
CA ARG A 1002 -48.33 53.40 5.06
C ARG A 1002 -48.97 54.17 3.87
N LEU A 1003 -49.22 53.49 2.74
CA LEU A 1003 -50.53 53.31 2.06
C LEU A 1003 -50.39 53.05 0.54
N GLU A 1004 -51.21 52.11 0.07
CA GLU A 1004 -51.96 52.08 -1.20
C GLU A 1004 -51.51 53.04 -2.34
N GLY A 1005 -51.01 52.49 -3.45
CA GLY A 1005 -50.87 53.23 -4.72
C GLY A 1005 -49.92 52.55 -5.72
N GLU A 1006 -50.43 52.28 -6.92
CA GLU A 1006 -49.81 51.45 -7.96
C GLU A 1006 -48.48 51.99 -8.55
N GLY A 1007 -47.43 51.18 -8.46
CA GLY A 1007 -46.23 51.26 -9.30
C GLY A 1007 -45.76 49.86 -9.65
N LYS A 1008 -46.28 49.29 -10.75
CA LYS A 1008 -46.00 47.90 -11.19
C LYS A 1008 -44.67 47.85 -11.94
N LEU A 1009 -43.63 47.24 -11.36
CA LEU A 1009 -42.33 46.99 -12.02
C LEU A 1009 -42.26 45.65 -12.79
N GLY A 1010 -43.32 44.83 -12.78
CA GLY A 1010 -43.39 43.57 -13.53
C GLY A 1010 -44.17 42.49 -12.78
N LYS A 1011 -44.60 41.46 -13.51
CA LYS A 1011 -45.32 40.29 -12.96
C LYS A 1011 -44.37 39.09 -12.93
N VAL A 1012 -44.16 38.53 -11.74
CA VAL A 1012 -43.44 37.27 -11.55
C VAL A 1012 -44.46 36.17 -11.30
N THR A 1013 -44.41 35.11 -12.10
CA THR A 1013 -45.32 33.96 -11.99
C THR A 1013 -44.49 32.74 -11.63
N ALA A 1014 -44.84 32.08 -10.53
CA ALA A 1014 -44.21 30.82 -10.13
C ALA A 1014 -45.22 29.68 -10.27
N GLU A 1015 -44.90 28.70 -11.10
CA GLU A 1015 -45.70 27.49 -11.31
C GLU A 1015 -44.97 26.26 -10.78
N LEU A 1016 -45.69 25.43 -10.02
CA LEU A 1016 -45.17 24.17 -9.49
C LEU A 1016 -45.42 23.06 -10.51
N ASN A 1017 -44.36 22.53 -11.11
CA ASN A 1017 -44.47 21.39 -12.02
C ASN A 1017 -44.00 20.12 -11.30
N SER A 1018 -44.95 19.22 -10.96
CA SER A 1018 -44.64 17.99 -10.24
C SER A 1018 -44.32 16.85 -11.22
N SER A 1019 -43.12 16.28 -11.14
CA SER A 1019 -42.86 14.93 -11.66
C SER A 1019 -42.75 13.96 -10.48
N ARG A 1020 -42.88 12.65 -10.74
CA ARG A 1020 -42.90 11.60 -9.70
C ARG A 1020 -41.66 11.55 -8.79
N PHE A 1021 -40.58 12.27 -9.12
CA PHE A 1021 -39.30 12.21 -8.40
C PHE A 1021 -38.72 13.57 -7.97
N ALA A 1022 -39.36 14.71 -8.28
CA ALA A 1022 -38.99 16.03 -7.74
C ALA A 1022 -40.12 17.07 -7.93
N LYS A 1023 -40.19 18.07 -7.03
CA LYS A 1023 -41.00 19.29 -7.19
C LYS A 1023 -40.12 20.38 -7.81
N VAL A 1024 -40.38 20.77 -9.06
CA VAL A 1024 -39.64 21.83 -9.77
C VAL A 1024 -40.51 23.07 -9.87
N TRP A 1025 -39.98 24.22 -9.49
CA TRP A 1025 -40.66 25.51 -9.69
C TRP A 1025 -40.18 26.12 -11.01
N LYS A 1026 -41.13 26.46 -11.88
CA LYS A 1026 -40.89 27.28 -13.07
C LYS A 1026 -41.22 28.72 -12.70
N ILE A 1027 -40.21 29.60 -12.74
CA ILE A 1027 -40.39 31.03 -12.46
C ILE A 1027 -40.30 31.78 -13.78
N THR A 1028 -41.37 32.49 -14.13
CA THR A 1028 -41.49 33.26 -15.37
C THR A 1028 -41.66 34.74 -15.02
N MET A 1029 -40.79 35.61 -15.55
CA MET A 1029 -40.91 37.07 -15.42
C MET A 1029 -41.41 37.69 -16.72
N GLU A 1030 -42.49 38.46 -16.67
CA GLU A 1030 -42.92 39.29 -17.80
C GLU A 1030 -42.07 40.58 -17.87
N LYS A 1031 -41.40 40.79 -19.01
CA LYS A 1031 -40.69 42.04 -19.31
C LYS A 1031 -41.69 43.19 -19.44
N SER A 1032 -41.60 44.21 -18.59
CA SER A 1032 -42.15 45.54 -18.87
C SER A 1032 -41.05 46.46 -19.37
N GLN A 1033 -41.27 47.18 -20.46
CA GLN A 1033 -40.31 48.13 -21.06
C GLN A 1033 -39.80 49.17 -20.03
N THR A 1034 -40.64 49.56 -19.06
CA THR A 1034 -40.30 50.47 -17.95
C THR A 1034 -39.27 49.92 -16.96
N THR A 1035 -39.01 48.61 -16.94
CA THR A 1035 -38.02 47.99 -16.05
C THR A 1035 -36.60 48.20 -16.56
N LEU A 1036 -36.42 48.24 -17.89
CA LEU A 1036 -35.13 48.48 -18.53
C LEU A 1036 -34.70 49.94 -18.40
N ASP A 1037 -35.63 50.89 -18.52
CA ASP A 1037 -35.34 52.33 -18.38
C ASP A 1037 -35.03 52.77 -16.93
N ALA A 1038 -35.34 51.93 -15.92
CA ALA A 1038 -34.96 52.15 -14.53
C ALA A 1038 -33.65 51.45 -14.13
N LEU A 1039 -33.13 50.56 -14.98
CA LEU A 1039 -31.91 49.77 -14.77
C LEU A 1039 -30.70 50.30 -15.55
N VAL A 1040 -30.92 51.08 -16.62
CA VAL A 1040 -29.92 51.92 -17.32
C VAL A 1040 -29.82 53.27 -16.61
#